data_AF-A0AA88KG95-F1
#
_entry.id   AF-A0AA88KG95-F1
#
_cell.length_a   1.000
_cell.length_b   1.000
_cell.length_c   1.000
_cell.angle_alpha   90.00
_cell.angle_beta   90.00
_cell.angle_gamma   90.00
#
_symmetry.space_group_name_H-M   'P 1'
#
loop_
_entity.id
_entity.type
_entity.pdbx_description
1 polymer ?
#
loop_
_entity_poly.entity_id
_entity_poly.type
_entity_poly.pdbx_seq_one_letter_code
_entity_poly.pdbx_strand_id
1 'polypeptide(L)'
;MVTLTDEQREQIQILESFLEQGLMDPEDFEEEKKKILSGGSIAEEDEDDSPIVTSSKFGNTQSKPSTSVANNNNNNSSSATTTTPTTTTQRKHIVKEDSSSDDEPVIKSSSSHSRGIGVKSSPVVVVKTSTNNKPTVVKSSNSNINTPSRTVNTHSKLSDYDTSESNDDDNEAVAVVSGNDDDDTTSSDRDFMKNIGGGRVVATGRKILQNSSTEDEESGDSQDEIISKIGRNAMVTSSVKKNEKSGYQLNLTAQERQVLSAEQIQQLEKMAHLVDSEILSEDELLSKKENLVRQQLRKIEEEKKKEEERKRQEKATVVTKSINTAKTSVSNVQDQLKKLEDLFNAGILTEEEYRAKKRQLVPEESSEDEDEDEDEDEDEEKGLKLKLTPLQRDQLSKLDSLLEMGILDNDEYEEKKRQVMGLKNEKAPSKIITKKQEANKEFGDVMEMVVFISNIRASPEKPFKLIYEGDQVMYQREEDSAAGKTIIVRGEVPKKPKEDTIVSLCVDMPQINIHTQQNFNLSEHGRFIQIQITQEGNRNNIRIKQQHNDSFDTEQQLGDKNDEMSRIYVHYSGIPASEEKPFKLWIGDMLAHQITEPMTKSQSGVLRGAIPKIKRCNPSTESHHDVKLKIHMPMLDPEEKVYIVNLTDNGDHVGIYLDGSKIIVRQEKDKVDSDSPILEPVKSKK
;
A
#
# COMPACT_ATOMS: atom_id res chain seq x y z
N MET A 1 46.43 -22.58 -12.58
CA MET A 1 45.71 -21.34 -12.20
C MET A 1 44.61 -21.14 -13.22
N VAL A 2 43.35 -21.22 -12.80
CA VAL A 2 42.21 -20.95 -13.68
C VAL A 2 42.11 -19.43 -13.81
N THR A 3 42.24 -18.89 -15.01
CA THR A 3 42.07 -17.46 -15.27
C THR A 3 40.58 -17.19 -15.43
N LEU A 4 39.98 -16.53 -14.44
CA LEU A 4 38.59 -16.08 -14.50
C LEU A 4 38.43 -14.98 -15.56
N THR A 5 37.32 -15.00 -16.27
CA THR A 5 36.92 -13.85 -17.09
C THR A 5 36.52 -12.68 -16.18
N ASP A 6 36.58 -11.46 -16.71
CA ASP A 6 36.25 -10.27 -15.91
C ASP A 6 34.77 -10.30 -15.47
N GLU A 7 33.88 -10.83 -16.30
CA GLU A 7 32.48 -11.06 -15.98
C GLU A 7 32.27 -12.07 -14.84
N GLN A 8 32.99 -13.20 -14.86
CA GLN A 8 32.96 -14.17 -13.75
C GLN A 8 33.48 -13.56 -12.45
N ARG A 9 34.47 -12.64 -12.50
CA ARG A 9 34.95 -11.94 -11.30
C ARG A 9 33.90 -10.99 -10.75
N GLU A 10 33.23 -10.24 -11.62
CA GLU A 10 32.16 -9.32 -11.24
C GLU A 10 30.97 -10.06 -10.61
N GLN A 11 30.53 -11.16 -11.22
CA GLN A 11 29.45 -11.99 -10.67
C GLN A 11 29.82 -12.59 -9.29
N ILE A 12 31.05 -13.09 -9.13
CA ILE A 12 31.52 -13.59 -7.83
C ILE A 12 31.59 -12.47 -6.79
N GLN A 13 32.03 -11.26 -7.19
CA GLN A 13 32.08 -10.10 -6.29
C GLN A 13 30.69 -9.65 -5.82
N ILE A 14 29.67 -9.73 -6.69
CA ILE A 14 28.28 -9.48 -6.31
C ILE A 14 27.80 -10.53 -5.28
N LEU A 15 28.08 -11.82 -5.53
CA LEU A 15 27.73 -12.89 -4.59
C LEU A 15 28.42 -12.73 -3.23
N GLU A 16 29.67 -12.28 -3.21
CA GLU A 16 30.40 -11.97 -1.96
C GLU A 16 29.72 -10.83 -1.19
N SER A 17 29.20 -9.82 -1.89
CA SER A 17 28.48 -8.70 -1.25
C SER A 17 27.17 -9.15 -0.60
N PHE A 18 26.45 -10.11 -1.19
CA PHE A 18 25.23 -10.68 -0.59
C PHE A 18 25.54 -11.56 0.62
N LEU A 19 26.64 -12.32 0.59
CA LEU A 19 27.11 -13.08 1.74
C LEU A 19 27.50 -12.16 2.90
N GLU A 20 28.19 -11.04 2.63
CA GLU A 20 28.60 -10.07 3.65
C GLU A 20 27.43 -9.30 4.26
N GLN A 21 26.37 -9.04 3.47
CA GLN A 21 25.12 -8.43 3.94
C GLN A 21 24.21 -9.41 4.69
N GLY A 22 24.54 -10.71 4.73
CA GLY A 22 23.70 -11.75 5.32
C GLY A 22 22.41 -12.02 4.53
N LEU A 23 22.41 -11.69 3.23
CA LEU A 23 21.30 -11.95 2.31
C LEU A 23 21.39 -13.32 1.64
N MET A 24 22.53 -14.00 1.76
CA MET A 24 22.78 -15.33 1.19
C MET A 24 23.60 -16.16 2.17
N ASP A 25 23.25 -17.44 2.32
CA ASP A 25 23.97 -18.36 3.20
C ASP A 25 25.29 -18.83 2.56
N PRO A 26 26.30 -19.25 3.37
CA PRO A 26 27.59 -19.70 2.85
C PRO A 26 27.52 -20.91 1.89
N GLU A 27 26.52 -21.79 2.04
CA GLU A 27 26.33 -22.94 1.15
C GLU A 27 25.81 -22.51 -0.23
N ASP A 28 24.83 -21.61 -0.28
CA ASP A 28 24.29 -21.05 -1.52
C ASP A 28 25.36 -20.25 -2.28
N PHE A 29 26.21 -19.52 -1.55
CA PHE A 29 27.36 -18.83 -2.13
C PHE A 29 28.29 -19.77 -2.89
N GLU A 30 28.69 -20.89 -2.27
CA GLU A 30 29.60 -21.86 -2.89
C GLU A 30 28.95 -22.59 -4.08
N GLU A 31 27.64 -22.84 -4.04
CA GLU A 31 26.91 -23.44 -5.17
C GLU A 31 26.87 -22.51 -6.39
N GLU A 32 26.48 -21.25 -6.20
CA GLU A 32 26.34 -20.31 -7.33
C GLU A 32 27.72 -19.87 -7.86
N LYS A 33 28.71 -19.70 -6.98
CA LYS A 33 30.11 -19.52 -7.37
C LYS A 33 30.62 -20.70 -8.20
N LYS A 34 30.31 -21.94 -7.82
CA LYS A 34 30.69 -23.12 -8.59
C LYS A 34 30.01 -23.15 -9.97
N LYS A 35 28.76 -22.70 -10.06
CA LYS A 35 28.01 -22.58 -11.31
C LYS A 35 28.65 -21.57 -12.26
N ILE A 36 29.02 -20.39 -11.77
CA ILE A 36 29.76 -19.36 -12.52
C ILE A 36 31.11 -19.89 -13.00
N LEU A 37 31.84 -20.59 -12.13
CA LEU A 37 33.14 -21.21 -12.46
C LEU A 37 33.02 -22.36 -13.46
N SER A 38 31.89 -23.08 -13.48
CA SER A 38 31.63 -24.19 -14.39
C SER A 38 31.26 -23.76 -15.81
N GLY A 39 31.13 -22.44 -16.06
CA GLY A 39 30.83 -21.90 -17.38
C GLY A 39 29.40 -22.18 -17.83
N GLY A 40 28.45 -22.22 -16.89
CA GLY A 40 27.02 -22.25 -17.20
C GLY A 40 26.61 -20.91 -17.80
N SER A 41 26.89 -20.71 -19.10
CA SER A 41 26.37 -19.59 -19.86
C SER A 41 24.85 -19.67 -19.80
N ILE A 42 24.24 -18.67 -19.18
CA ILE A 42 22.82 -18.39 -19.37
C ILE A 42 22.70 -18.01 -20.85
N ALA A 43 22.27 -18.96 -21.68
CA ALA A 43 22.00 -18.68 -23.07
C ALA A 43 20.72 -17.83 -23.08
N GLU A 44 20.88 -16.53 -23.32
CA GLU A 44 19.78 -15.68 -23.73
C GLU A 44 19.19 -16.30 -25.02
N GLU A 45 17.99 -16.84 -24.93
CA GLU A 45 17.21 -17.28 -26.08
C GLU A 45 16.67 -16.02 -26.79
N ASP A 46 17.49 -15.47 -27.69
CA ASP A 46 17.07 -14.49 -28.69
C ASP A 46 16.22 -15.19 -29.76
N GLU A 47 14.90 -14.97 -29.75
CA GLU A 47 14.01 -15.35 -30.86
C GLU A 47 14.00 -14.25 -31.93
N ASP A 48 14.50 -14.59 -33.12
CA ASP A 48 14.59 -13.77 -34.32
C ASP A 48 13.22 -13.35 -34.94
N ASP A 49 13.21 -12.10 -35.42
CA ASP A 49 12.20 -11.42 -36.23
C ASP A 49 11.87 -12.07 -37.59
N SER A 50 10.61 -11.95 -38.02
CA SER A 50 10.15 -12.21 -39.40
C SER A 50 9.96 -10.91 -40.23
N PRO A 51 10.10 -10.96 -41.57
CA PRO A 51 10.35 -9.76 -42.39
C PRO A 51 9.09 -9.04 -42.89
N ILE A 52 9.13 -7.69 -42.88
CA ILE A 52 8.10 -6.82 -43.46
C ILE A 52 8.40 -6.42 -44.91
N VAL A 53 7.34 -6.48 -45.70
CA VAL A 53 7.22 -6.07 -47.10
C VAL A 53 7.07 -4.55 -47.19
N THR A 54 7.89 -3.87 -47.99
CA THR A 54 7.54 -2.56 -48.54
C THR A 54 7.91 -2.44 -50.02
N SER A 55 6.94 -2.01 -50.82
CA SER A 55 7.05 -1.78 -52.25
C SER A 55 6.85 -0.30 -52.57
N SER A 56 7.67 0.20 -53.51
CA SER A 56 7.43 1.36 -54.40
C SER A 56 7.35 2.77 -53.77
N LYS A 57 7.80 3.88 -54.36
CA LYS A 57 8.55 4.24 -55.59
C LYS A 57 8.56 5.78 -55.64
N PHE A 58 9.71 6.44 -55.64
CA PHE A 58 9.91 7.76 -56.29
C PHE A 58 11.41 7.91 -56.58
N GLY A 59 11.75 8.14 -57.84
CA GLY A 59 13.13 8.25 -58.31
C GLY A 59 13.50 9.68 -58.67
N ASN A 60 14.78 9.91 -58.93
CA ASN A 60 15.21 10.68 -60.10
C ASN A 60 16.68 10.44 -60.46
N THR A 61 16.90 10.13 -61.75
CA THR A 61 18.04 10.49 -62.63
C THR A 61 19.47 10.17 -62.16
N GLN A 62 20.32 9.45 -62.91
CA GLN A 62 20.73 9.84 -64.27
C GLN A 62 21.47 8.68 -65.01
N SER A 63 21.02 8.39 -66.24
CA SER A 63 21.77 8.03 -67.46
C SER A 63 22.90 6.97 -67.40
N LYS A 64 22.71 5.75 -67.94
CA LYS A 64 22.95 5.29 -69.35
C LYS A 64 24.33 4.61 -69.53
N PRO A 65 24.54 3.82 -70.60
CA PRO A 65 23.74 2.74 -71.20
C PRO A 65 24.60 1.42 -71.14
N SER A 66 24.19 0.23 -71.55
CA SER A 66 23.76 -0.19 -72.88
C SER A 66 23.63 -1.71 -72.88
N THR A 67 22.74 -2.21 -73.75
CA THR A 67 22.77 -3.53 -74.42
C THR A 67 22.63 -4.79 -73.54
N SER A 68 21.89 -5.83 -73.88
CA SER A 68 20.97 -6.16 -74.98
C SER A 68 20.63 -7.65 -74.81
N VAL A 69 19.51 -8.10 -75.39
CA VAL A 69 19.22 -9.51 -75.80
C VAL A 69 18.99 -10.48 -74.63
N ALA A 70 17.74 -10.78 -74.30
CA ALA A 70 16.85 -11.78 -74.91
C ALA A 70 17.19 -13.24 -74.60
N ASN A 71 16.09 -13.97 -74.41
CA ASN A 71 15.88 -15.37 -74.77
C ASN A 71 16.24 -16.47 -73.75
N ASN A 72 15.13 -17.08 -73.29
CA ASN A 72 14.76 -18.46 -73.53
C ASN A 72 15.26 -19.56 -72.58
N ASN A 73 14.24 -20.21 -72.00
CA ASN A 73 13.97 -21.63 -72.08
C ASN A 73 14.89 -22.63 -71.36
N ASN A 74 14.26 -23.24 -70.36
CA ASN A 74 13.84 -24.65 -70.36
C ASN A 74 14.86 -25.73 -69.99
N ASN A 75 14.38 -26.58 -69.08
CA ASN A 75 14.69 -27.98 -68.85
C ASN A 75 16.07 -28.34 -68.26
N ASN A 76 16.06 -28.92 -67.05
CA ASN A 76 15.94 -30.37 -66.81
C ASN A 76 17.14 -31.14 -67.38
N SER A 77 18.04 -31.63 -66.52
CA SER A 77 17.97 -32.99 -65.98
C SER A 77 19.35 -33.53 -65.60
N SER A 78 19.40 -34.14 -64.40
CA SER A 78 20.13 -35.38 -64.06
C SER A 78 21.67 -35.37 -64.19
N SER A 79 22.44 -35.94 -63.25
CA SER A 79 22.33 -37.31 -62.79
C SER A 79 23.37 -37.64 -61.69
N ALA A 80 23.04 -38.69 -60.92
CA ALA A 80 23.95 -39.63 -60.23
C ALA A 80 24.73 -39.06 -59.02
N THR A 81 24.94 -39.76 -57.89
CA THR A 81 25.02 -41.20 -57.60
C THR A 81 25.07 -41.30 -56.05
N THR A 82 24.23 -42.12 -55.39
CA THR A 82 24.60 -43.33 -54.59
C THR A 82 25.69 -43.07 -53.51
N THR A 83 25.58 -43.34 -52.20
CA THR A 83 25.08 -44.45 -51.34
C THR A 83 25.12 -43.90 -49.89
N THR A 84 24.06 -43.88 -49.05
CA THR A 84 23.56 -44.91 -48.11
C THR A 84 24.64 -45.65 -47.28
N PRO A 85 24.39 -46.17 -46.04
CA PRO A 85 23.10 -46.32 -45.36
C PRO A 85 23.06 -46.13 -43.80
N THR A 86 21.83 -45.93 -43.30
CA THR A 86 21.17 -46.62 -42.14
C THR A 86 21.70 -46.43 -40.70
N THR A 87 20.87 -46.42 -39.65
CA THR A 87 19.53 -47.04 -39.42
C THR A 87 18.69 -46.16 -38.48
N THR A 88 17.42 -45.81 -38.77
CA THR A 88 16.16 -46.60 -38.55
C THR A 88 15.92 -46.87 -37.05
N THR A 89 14.76 -46.58 -36.42
CA THR A 89 13.40 -47.01 -36.80
C THR A 89 12.37 -46.28 -35.90
N GLN A 90 11.46 -45.45 -36.43
CA GLN A 90 10.01 -45.70 -36.72
C GLN A 90 9.14 -46.08 -35.50
N ARG A 91 7.85 -45.70 -35.35
CA ARG A 91 6.78 -45.72 -36.37
C ARG A 91 5.43 -45.17 -35.83
N LYS A 92 4.71 -44.44 -36.71
CA LYS A 92 3.25 -44.43 -37.08
C LYS A 92 2.17 -44.39 -35.98
N HIS A 93 1.14 -43.54 -35.96
CA HIS A 93 0.27 -42.89 -36.97
C HIS A 93 -0.68 -43.80 -37.80
N ILE A 94 -1.98 -43.42 -37.78
CA ILE A 94 -3.08 -43.56 -38.79
C ILE A 94 -4.00 -44.80 -38.64
N VAL A 95 -5.35 -44.81 -38.75
CA VAL A 95 -6.50 -43.85 -38.93
C VAL A 95 -7.81 -44.72 -38.90
N LYS A 96 -8.99 -44.08 -38.65
CA LYS A 96 -10.38 -44.35 -39.13
C LYS A 96 -11.42 -45.16 -38.31
N GLU A 97 -12.54 -44.44 -38.11
CA GLU A 97 -13.97 -44.73 -38.36
C GLU A 97 -14.86 -45.50 -37.34
N ASP A 98 -15.97 -44.79 -37.03
CA ASP A 98 -17.36 -45.19 -36.80
C ASP A 98 -17.73 -46.29 -35.79
N SER A 99 -18.58 -45.94 -34.81
CA SER A 99 -19.92 -46.54 -34.65
C SER A 99 -20.65 -46.12 -33.36
N SER A 100 -21.98 -46.18 -33.49
CA SER A 100 -23.12 -45.96 -32.59
C SER A 100 -23.16 -46.66 -31.22
N SER A 101 -23.80 -46.03 -30.23
CA SER A 101 -24.84 -46.57 -29.30
C SER A 101 -25.12 -45.49 -28.23
N ASP A 102 -26.35 -44.96 -28.08
CA ASP A 102 -27.52 -45.52 -27.37
C ASP A 102 -27.17 -46.07 -25.97
N ASP A 103 -27.49 -45.29 -24.92
CA ASP A 103 -28.30 -45.73 -23.78
C ASP A 103 -28.57 -44.59 -22.78
N GLU A 104 -29.86 -44.33 -22.52
CA GLU A 104 -30.36 -43.58 -21.35
C GLU A 104 -30.14 -44.38 -20.04
N PRO A 105 -30.36 -43.78 -18.85
CA PRO A 105 -31.72 -43.93 -18.31
C PRO A 105 -32.30 -42.68 -17.61
N VAL A 106 -33.59 -42.50 -17.83
CA VAL A 106 -34.57 -41.67 -17.10
C VAL A 106 -35.12 -42.41 -15.88
N ILE A 107 -35.23 -41.77 -14.69
CA ILE A 107 -36.38 -41.78 -13.72
C ILE A 107 -36.22 -40.53 -12.80
N LYS A 108 -36.99 -39.42 -12.94
CA LYS A 108 -38.24 -39.02 -12.22
C LYS A 108 -38.11 -39.03 -10.67
N SER A 109 -38.60 -38.10 -9.84
CA SER A 109 -39.53 -36.95 -9.95
C SER A 109 -39.75 -36.33 -8.56
N SER A 110 -40.40 -35.14 -8.53
CA SER A 110 -41.07 -34.44 -7.40
C SER A 110 -40.17 -33.51 -6.56
N SER A 111 -40.56 -32.31 -6.13
CA SER A 111 -41.89 -31.68 -6.04
C SER A 111 -41.79 -30.14 -6.07
N SER A 112 -42.86 -29.54 -6.52
CA SER A 112 -43.17 -28.11 -6.65
C SER A 112 -43.32 -27.37 -5.33
N HIS A 113 -42.82 -26.13 -5.23
CA HIS A 113 -43.43 -25.04 -4.46
C HIS A 113 -43.21 -23.69 -5.18
N SER A 114 -44.22 -23.29 -5.95
CA SER A 114 -44.35 -21.97 -6.55
C SER A 114 -44.98 -21.00 -5.55
N ARG A 115 -44.27 -19.93 -5.17
CA ARG A 115 -44.89 -18.72 -4.61
C ARG A 115 -44.78 -17.60 -5.65
N GLY A 116 -45.94 -17.19 -6.14
CA GLY A 116 -46.08 -16.14 -7.14
C GLY A 116 -45.81 -14.75 -6.57
N ILE A 117 -45.19 -13.91 -7.39
CA ILE A 117 -45.17 -12.47 -7.23
C ILE A 117 -45.75 -11.89 -8.52
N GLY A 118 -46.87 -11.18 -8.36
CA GLY A 118 -47.67 -10.62 -9.44
C GLY A 118 -46.96 -9.46 -10.13
N VAL A 119 -46.78 -9.59 -11.45
CA VAL A 119 -46.34 -8.52 -12.33
C VAL A 119 -47.55 -7.67 -12.69
N LYS A 120 -47.61 -6.43 -12.18
CA LYS A 120 -48.53 -5.41 -12.69
C LYS A 120 -47.93 -4.80 -13.95
N SER A 121 -48.55 -5.12 -15.08
CA SER A 121 -48.33 -4.46 -16.36
C SER A 121 -48.83 -3.01 -16.30
N SER A 122 -48.06 -2.09 -16.88
CA SER A 122 -48.49 -0.72 -17.17
C SER A 122 -48.07 -0.35 -18.60
N PRO A 123 -48.87 0.48 -19.29
CA PRO A 123 -48.94 0.47 -20.75
C PRO A 123 -47.85 1.29 -21.44
N VAL A 124 -47.39 0.75 -22.56
CA VAL A 124 -46.48 1.38 -23.53
C VAL A 124 -47.23 2.52 -24.24
N VAL A 125 -46.80 3.75 -24.01
CA VAL A 125 -47.22 4.93 -24.79
C VAL A 125 -46.35 5.02 -26.03
N VAL A 126 -46.96 4.74 -27.18
CA VAL A 126 -46.38 4.88 -28.52
C VAL A 126 -46.35 6.37 -28.89
N VAL A 127 -45.17 6.98 -28.86
CA VAL A 127 -44.96 8.31 -29.47
C VAL A 127 -44.47 8.11 -30.90
N LYS A 128 -45.36 8.39 -31.86
CA LYS A 128 -45.04 8.53 -33.28
C LYS A 128 -44.36 9.88 -33.51
N THR A 129 -43.12 9.89 -33.98
CA THR A 129 -42.53 11.09 -34.60
C THR A 129 -42.22 10.81 -36.07
N SER A 130 -42.93 11.57 -36.90
CA SER A 130 -42.90 11.64 -38.35
C SER A 130 -41.51 11.99 -38.89
N THR A 131 -40.96 11.14 -39.77
CA THR A 131 -39.79 11.41 -40.60
C THR A 131 -40.21 12.14 -41.87
N ASN A 132 -39.81 13.41 -42.00
CA ASN A 132 -39.77 14.16 -43.26
C ASN A 132 -38.61 15.16 -43.19
N ASN A 133 -37.55 14.95 -43.99
CA ASN A 133 -36.96 15.95 -44.88
C ASN A 133 -35.59 15.53 -45.46
N LYS A 134 -35.67 15.14 -46.75
CA LYS A 134 -34.86 15.56 -47.91
C LYS A 134 -33.37 15.99 -47.72
N PRO A 135 -32.43 15.39 -48.46
CA PRO A 135 -31.02 15.76 -48.43
C PRO A 135 -30.72 16.98 -49.32
N THR A 136 -29.94 17.93 -48.80
CA THR A 136 -29.44 19.09 -49.55
C THR A 136 -27.96 18.91 -49.85
N VAL A 137 -27.66 18.82 -51.14
CA VAL A 137 -26.34 18.87 -51.76
C VAL A 137 -25.80 20.29 -51.67
N VAL A 138 -24.61 20.50 -51.12
CA VAL A 138 -23.88 21.78 -51.26
C VAL A 138 -22.57 21.52 -51.98
N LYS A 139 -22.47 22.19 -53.13
CA LYS A 139 -21.34 22.22 -54.05
C LYS A 139 -20.21 23.09 -53.48
N SER A 140 -19.00 22.63 -53.76
CA SER A 140 -17.74 23.37 -53.71
C SER A 140 -17.72 24.51 -54.75
N SER A 141 -17.18 25.66 -54.36
CA SER A 141 -16.76 26.71 -55.28
C SER A 141 -15.42 27.30 -54.85
N ASN A 142 -14.45 27.10 -55.75
CA ASN A 142 -13.16 27.77 -55.86
C ASN A 142 -13.31 29.30 -55.92
N SER A 143 -12.32 30.01 -55.37
CA SER A 143 -11.82 31.25 -55.96
C SER A 143 -10.34 31.47 -55.61
N ASN A 144 -9.52 31.46 -56.66
CA ASN A 144 -8.19 32.07 -56.76
C ASN A 144 -8.19 33.52 -56.26
N ILE A 145 -7.04 34.04 -55.82
CA ILE A 145 -6.42 35.28 -56.34
C ILE A 145 -4.96 35.40 -55.86
N ASN A 146 -4.16 35.94 -56.79
CA ASN A 146 -2.71 36.04 -56.86
C ASN A 146 -2.02 36.95 -55.82
N THR A 147 -0.76 36.60 -55.56
CA THR A 147 0.38 37.41 -55.10
C THR A 147 0.65 38.63 -56.03
N PRO A 148 1.42 39.68 -55.64
CA PRO A 148 2.90 39.57 -55.65
C PRO A 148 3.69 40.38 -54.59
N SER A 149 4.85 39.78 -54.31
CA SER A 149 6.14 40.23 -53.79
C SER A 149 6.53 41.72 -53.85
N ARG A 150 7.22 42.22 -52.81
CA ARG A 150 8.36 43.15 -52.97
C ARG A 150 9.33 43.14 -51.77
N THR A 151 10.58 42.81 -52.05
CA THR A 151 11.80 43.00 -51.25
C THR A 151 12.31 44.44 -51.36
N VAL A 152 12.89 45.05 -50.29
CA VAL A 152 14.14 45.86 -50.28
C VAL A 152 14.70 45.96 -48.84
N ASN A 153 16.03 46.00 -48.81
CA ASN A 153 17.06 46.02 -47.78
C ASN A 153 17.25 47.33 -46.96
N THR A 154 17.96 47.16 -45.82
CA THR A 154 19.06 47.98 -45.23
C THR A 154 18.86 49.27 -44.41
N HIS A 155 19.60 49.28 -43.27
CA HIS A 155 20.41 50.34 -42.64
C HIS A 155 19.91 51.16 -41.42
N SER A 156 20.51 50.81 -40.26
CA SER A 156 21.48 51.64 -39.48
C SER A 156 21.05 52.47 -38.25
N LYS A 157 21.95 52.40 -37.24
CA LYS A 157 22.31 53.34 -36.13
C LYS A 157 21.42 53.35 -34.87
N LEU A 158 21.93 53.01 -33.67
CA LEU A 158 22.88 53.72 -32.77
C LEU A 158 22.43 55.16 -32.42
N SER A 159 21.95 55.36 -31.19
CA SER A 159 22.48 56.38 -30.27
C SER A 159 21.84 56.27 -28.89
N ASP A 160 22.71 56.37 -27.89
CA ASP A 160 22.47 56.64 -26.48
C ASP A 160 21.67 57.93 -26.26
N TYR A 161 20.85 58.00 -25.22
CA TYR A 161 20.72 59.20 -24.40
C TYR A 161 20.40 58.86 -22.95
N ASP A 162 21.16 59.56 -22.12
CA ASP A 162 21.30 59.53 -20.68
C ASP A 162 20.40 60.64 -20.05
N THR A 163 20.27 60.56 -18.73
CA THR A 163 20.03 61.65 -17.77
C THR A 163 18.66 62.32 -17.49
N SER A 164 18.54 62.63 -16.20
CA SER A 164 17.69 63.57 -15.44
C SER A 164 16.32 63.05 -14.98
N GLU A 165 16.11 62.68 -13.71
CA GLU A 165 16.17 63.49 -12.46
C GLU A 165 15.45 64.83 -12.57
N SER A 166 14.26 64.91 -11.97
CA SER A 166 13.84 66.09 -11.19
C SER A 166 12.82 65.65 -10.14
N ASN A 167 13.18 65.95 -8.90
CA ASN A 167 12.30 66.06 -7.74
C ASN A 167 11.44 67.32 -7.85
N ASP A 168 10.61 67.50 -6.83
CA ASP A 168 9.87 68.71 -6.41
C ASP A 168 8.40 68.67 -6.82
N ASP A 169 7.44 69.04 -6.00
CA ASP A 169 7.27 69.11 -4.54
C ASP A 169 5.79 69.49 -4.36
N ASP A 170 5.27 69.28 -3.15
CA ASP A 170 4.21 70.08 -2.53
C ASP A 170 2.73 70.02 -3.00
N ASN A 171 1.93 69.53 -2.04
CA ASN A 171 0.78 70.19 -1.42
C ASN A 171 -0.27 70.89 -2.32
N GLU A 172 -1.52 70.42 -2.25
CA GLU A 172 -2.57 71.20 -1.58
C GLU A 172 -3.82 70.38 -1.27
N ALA A 173 -4.28 70.51 -0.03
CA ALA A 173 -5.61 70.15 0.40
C ALA A 173 -6.58 71.27 0.01
N VAL A 174 -7.68 70.93 -0.68
CA VAL A 174 -8.84 71.81 -0.77
C VAL A 174 -10.11 70.97 -0.58
N ALA A 175 -10.85 71.35 0.45
CA ALA A 175 -12.19 70.88 0.74
C ALA A 175 -13.24 71.71 -0.02
N VAL A 176 -14.47 71.16 0.00
CA VAL A 176 -15.77 71.81 -0.24
C VAL A 176 -16.17 71.96 -1.73
N VAL A 177 -17.25 71.27 -2.13
CA VAL A 177 -18.59 71.84 -2.36
C VAL A 177 -19.49 70.83 -3.09
N SER A 178 -20.68 70.71 -2.52
CA SER A 178 -21.95 70.13 -2.94
C SER A 178 -22.37 70.23 -4.41
N GLY A 179 -23.13 69.22 -4.85
CA GLY A 179 -24.24 69.35 -5.80
C GLY A 179 -24.78 67.96 -6.14
N ASN A 180 -25.92 67.51 -5.60
CA ASN A 180 -27.33 67.82 -5.94
C ASN A 180 -27.93 66.86 -6.98
N ASP A 181 -29.21 66.55 -6.73
CA ASP A 181 -30.26 66.03 -7.62
C ASP A 181 -30.30 64.49 -7.76
N ASP A 182 -31.22 63.78 -7.10
CA ASP A 182 -32.70 63.72 -7.25
C ASP A 182 -33.16 62.76 -8.38
N ASP A 183 -34.36 62.23 -8.15
CA ASP A 183 -35.20 61.33 -8.95
C ASP A 183 -34.90 59.82 -8.86
N ASP A 184 -35.66 59.09 -8.03
CA ASP A 184 -37.04 58.59 -8.24
C ASP A 184 -37.07 57.24 -8.98
N THR A 185 -37.57 56.19 -8.31
CA THR A 185 -38.80 55.48 -8.70
C THR A 185 -39.02 54.17 -7.91
N THR A 186 -40.17 54.13 -7.22
CA THR A 186 -41.13 53.01 -7.07
C THR A 186 -40.67 51.71 -6.38
N SER A 187 -41.04 51.48 -5.11
CA SER A 187 -42.33 50.91 -4.64
C SER A 187 -42.56 49.43 -4.97
N SER A 188 -42.56 48.57 -3.95
CA SER A 188 -43.75 47.73 -3.66
C SER A 188 -43.67 47.12 -2.26
N ASP A 189 -44.68 47.48 -1.48
CA ASP A 189 -45.07 46.93 -0.18
C ASP A 189 -45.37 45.43 -0.23
N ARG A 190 -45.07 44.74 0.88
CA ARG A 190 -46.02 43.80 1.48
C ARG A 190 -45.74 43.57 2.97
N ASP A 191 -46.50 44.29 3.78
CA ASP A 191 -46.85 43.96 5.16
C ASP A 191 -47.62 42.64 5.25
N PHE A 192 -47.36 41.84 6.30
CA PHE A 192 -48.40 41.05 6.98
C PHE A 192 -48.00 40.62 8.42
N MET A 193 -48.64 41.28 9.40
CA MET A 193 -49.06 40.90 10.78
C MET A 193 -48.40 39.69 11.49
N LYS A 194 -47.77 39.87 12.67
CA LYS A 194 -48.33 39.85 14.05
C LYS A 194 -49.03 38.54 14.51
N ASN A 195 -48.42 37.89 15.52
CA ASN A 195 -49.04 37.18 16.67
C ASN A 195 -47.89 36.83 17.65
N ILE A 196 -47.68 37.49 18.80
CA ILE A 196 -48.33 37.41 20.13
C ILE A 196 -48.33 36.00 20.77
N GLY A 197 -47.63 35.92 21.92
CA GLY A 197 -47.70 34.87 22.95
C GLY A 197 -46.29 34.40 23.33
N GLY A 198 -45.64 34.79 24.45
CA GLY A 198 -46.14 35.07 25.78
C GLY A 198 -45.81 33.88 26.70
N GLY A 199 -44.68 33.91 27.42
CA GLY A 199 -44.27 32.77 28.26
C GLY A 199 -43.04 33.00 29.15
N ARG A 200 -43.23 33.76 30.24
CA ARG A 200 -42.55 33.77 31.55
C ARG A 200 -41.24 32.97 31.78
N VAL A 201 -40.19 33.73 32.11
CA VAL A 201 -39.41 33.76 33.38
C VAL A 201 -39.50 32.54 34.32
N VAL A 202 -38.35 31.86 34.54
CA VAL A 202 -37.85 31.51 35.89
C VAL A 202 -36.31 31.58 35.90
N ALA A 203 -35.79 32.41 36.79
CA ALA A 203 -34.39 32.55 37.12
C ALA A 203 -34.00 31.59 38.26
N THR A 204 -32.85 30.92 38.15
CA THR A 204 -32.10 30.41 39.31
C THR A 204 -30.61 30.47 39.00
N GLY A 205 -29.91 31.40 39.66
CA GLY A 205 -28.46 31.44 39.70
C GLY A 205 -27.88 30.51 40.79
N ARG A 206 -26.66 30.03 40.57
CA ARG A 206 -25.72 29.51 41.58
C ARG A 206 -24.31 29.81 41.05
N LYS A 207 -23.63 30.80 41.64
CA LYS A 207 -22.71 30.73 42.79
C LYS A 207 -21.33 30.21 42.41
N ILE A 208 -20.45 31.20 42.27
CA ILE A 208 -19.00 31.20 42.45
C ILE A 208 -18.66 30.58 43.80
N LEU A 209 -17.72 29.62 43.83
CA LEU A 209 -16.96 29.25 45.01
C LEU A 209 -15.49 29.07 44.60
N GLN A 210 -14.68 30.03 45.01
CA GLN A 210 -13.27 29.85 45.30
C GLN A 210 -13.16 28.91 46.51
N ASN A 211 -12.15 28.04 46.54
CA ASN A 211 -11.52 27.56 47.77
C ASN A 211 -10.07 27.18 47.51
N SER A 212 -9.26 27.58 48.48
CA SER A 212 -7.83 27.48 48.68
C SER A 212 -7.47 26.34 49.64
N SER A 213 -6.31 25.69 49.44
CA SER A 213 -5.40 25.09 50.45
C SER A 213 -4.29 24.33 49.68
N THR A 214 -3.01 24.70 49.66
CA THR A 214 -1.94 24.59 50.69
C THR A 214 -2.09 23.40 51.64
N GLU A 215 -1.29 22.37 51.43
CA GLU A 215 -0.30 21.87 52.41
C GLU A 215 0.67 20.87 51.77
N ASP A 216 1.91 20.95 52.24
CA ASP A 216 3.10 20.17 51.91
C ASP A 216 2.96 18.68 52.29
N GLU A 217 3.71 17.80 51.61
CA GLU A 217 4.59 16.83 52.27
C GLU A 217 5.71 16.37 51.32
N GLU A 218 6.91 16.34 51.89
CA GLU A 218 8.17 15.87 51.34
C GLU A 218 8.17 14.34 51.18
N SER A 219 8.84 13.83 50.14
CA SER A 219 9.89 12.79 50.25
C SER A 219 10.15 12.06 48.92
N GLY A 220 11.44 11.79 48.66
CA GLY A 220 11.87 10.52 48.09
C GLY A 220 12.19 10.44 46.59
N ASP A 221 13.50 10.41 46.33
CA ASP A 221 14.16 9.68 45.25
C ASP A 221 14.26 10.28 43.83
N SER A 222 15.41 10.94 43.66
CA SER A 222 16.05 11.42 42.45
C SER A 222 16.51 10.28 41.52
N GLN A 223 15.73 9.93 40.50
CA GLN A 223 16.23 9.34 39.23
C GLN A 223 15.51 9.83 37.96
N ASP A 224 14.41 10.60 38.05
CA ASP A 224 13.61 11.01 36.89
C ASP A 224 14.10 12.27 36.13
N GLU A 225 15.19 12.91 36.56
CA GLU A 225 15.63 14.20 35.99
C GLU A 225 16.54 14.10 34.76
N ILE A 226 16.92 12.90 34.33
CA ILE A 226 17.90 12.71 33.23
C ILE A 226 17.22 12.76 31.84
N ILE A 227 15.96 12.35 31.74
CA ILE A 227 15.29 12.18 30.43
C ILE A 227 14.63 13.48 29.93
N SER A 228 14.23 14.38 30.84
CA SER A 228 13.56 15.64 30.47
C SER A 228 14.48 16.69 29.82
N LYS A 229 15.81 16.55 29.94
CA LYS A 229 16.81 17.49 29.40
C LYS A 229 17.31 17.15 27.98
N ILE A 230 17.01 15.97 27.44
CA ILE A 230 17.50 15.54 26.12
C ILE A 230 16.58 15.99 24.97
N GLY A 231 15.34 16.39 25.28
CA GLY A 231 14.30 16.62 24.27
C GLY A 231 14.33 17.95 23.48
N ARG A 232 15.23 18.91 23.76
CA ARG A 232 15.20 20.22 23.06
C ARG A 232 16.59 20.83 22.82
N ASN A 233 17.04 20.76 21.55
CA ASN A 233 18.01 21.65 20.90
C ASN A 233 19.38 21.85 21.58
N ALA A 234 20.13 20.77 21.81
CA ALA A 234 21.58 20.84 21.86
C ALA A 234 22.15 19.97 20.74
N MET A 235 22.62 20.60 19.64
CA MET A 235 23.51 19.93 18.69
C MET A 235 24.80 19.60 19.46
N VAL A 236 24.87 18.39 20.03
CA VAL A 236 26.07 17.90 20.69
C VAL A 236 27.06 17.57 19.60
N THR A 237 28.05 18.43 19.39
CA THR A 237 29.16 18.17 18.46
C THR A 237 30.04 17.07 19.05
N SER A 238 29.76 15.83 18.69
CA SER A 238 30.65 14.70 18.99
C SER A 238 31.90 14.82 18.12
N SER A 239 33.04 15.12 18.74
CA SER A 239 34.34 15.16 18.06
C SER A 239 35.16 13.92 18.40
N VAL A 240 35.70 13.25 17.39
CA VAL A 240 36.73 12.22 17.60
C VAL A 240 38.07 12.93 17.83
N LYS A 241 38.82 12.52 18.85
CA LYS A 241 40.14 13.08 19.13
C LYS A 241 41.19 11.99 18.96
N LYS A 242 42.09 12.18 18.01
CA LYS A 242 43.28 11.35 17.84
C LYS A 242 44.27 11.66 18.96
N ASN A 243 44.55 10.68 19.81
CA ASN A 243 45.60 10.80 20.82
C ASN A 243 46.86 10.10 20.30
N GLU A 244 47.96 10.84 20.16
CA GLU A 244 49.23 10.35 19.58
C GLU A 244 49.81 9.11 20.29
N LYS A 245 49.38 8.82 21.53
CA LYS A 245 49.88 7.68 22.31
C LYS A 245 48.92 6.51 22.46
N SER A 246 47.63 6.66 22.11
CA SER A 246 46.62 5.64 22.45
C SER A 246 45.64 5.27 21.32
N GLY A 247 45.89 5.67 20.07
CA GLY A 247 44.96 5.45 18.96
C GLY A 247 43.72 6.34 19.02
N TYR A 248 42.76 6.15 18.11
CA TYR A 248 41.48 6.84 18.20
C TYR A 248 40.66 6.26 19.35
N GLN A 249 40.29 7.13 20.29
CA GLN A 249 39.31 6.81 21.32
C GLN A 249 38.01 7.53 21.00
N LEU A 250 36.92 6.77 20.94
CA LEU A 250 35.59 7.32 20.78
C LEU A 250 35.19 8.06 22.06
N ASN A 251 35.05 9.38 21.98
CA ASN A 251 34.57 10.17 23.12
C ASN A 251 33.05 9.98 23.27
N LEU A 252 32.66 8.96 24.04
CA LEU A 252 31.28 8.80 24.50
C LEU A 252 31.04 9.71 25.70
N THR A 253 29.98 10.50 25.62
CA THR A 253 29.49 11.29 26.76
C THR A 253 29.02 10.35 27.88
N ALA A 254 28.96 10.86 29.12
CA ALA A 254 28.48 10.07 30.26
C ALA A 254 27.05 9.53 30.04
N GLN A 255 26.20 10.28 29.34
CA GLN A 255 24.84 9.87 28.98
C GLN A 255 24.84 8.74 27.96
N GLU A 256 25.65 8.85 26.90
CA GLU A 256 25.77 7.78 25.90
C GLU A 256 26.29 6.48 26.51
N ARG A 257 27.22 6.55 27.47
CA ARG A 257 27.72 5.37 28.20
C ARG A 257 26.67 4.72 29.10
N GLN A 258 25.67 5.47 29.58
CA GLN A 258 24.56 4.90 30.36
C GLN A 258 23.52 4.21 29.47
N VAL A 259 23.37 4.68 28.24
CA VAL A 259 22.35 4.19 27.30
C VAL A 259 22.84 2.98 26.49
N LEU A 260 24.14 2.91 26.18
CA LEU A 260 24.74 1.84 25.39
C LEU A 260 25.17 0.66 26.27
N SER A 261 25.00 -0.58 25.77
CA SER A 261 25.52 -1.75 26.46
C SER A 261 27.05 -1.83 26.38
N ALA A 262 27.69 -2.55 27.30
CA ALA A 262 29.15 -2.73 27.28
C ALA A 262 29.65 -3.35 25.95
N GLU A 263 28.89 -4.28 25.37
CA GLU A 263 29.20 -4.90 24.08
C GLU A 263 29.10 -3.90 22.93
N GLN A 264 28.09 -3.03 22.95
CA GLN A 264 27.90 -1.98 21.96
C GLN A 264 29.03 -0.94 22.00
N ILE A 265 29.46 -0.57 23.21
CA ILE A 265 30.63 0.29 23.42
C ILE A 265 31.88 -0.38 22.84
N GLN A 266 32.10 -1.67 23.13
CA GLN A 266 33.23 -2.43 22.60
C GLN A 266 33.19 -2.54 21.07
N GLN A 267 32.00 -2.67 20.47
CA GLN A 267 31.85 -2.71 19.01
C GLN A 267 32.20 -1.36 18.37
N LEU A 268 31.74 -0.25 18.96
CA LEU A 268 32.09 1.08 18.48
C LEU A 268 33.59 1.38 18.66
N GLU A 269 34.22 0.89 19.73
CA GLU A 269 35.67 0.97 19.93
C GLU A 269 36.44 0.14 18.88
N LYS A 270 35.95 -1.05 18.52
CA LYS A 270 36.52 -1.84 17.41
C LYS A 270 36.40 -1.12 16.07
N MET A 271 35.26 -0.48 15.79
CA MET A 271 35.09 0.32 14.58
C MET A 271 35.97 1.58 14.58
N ALA A 272 36.20 2.20 15.73
CA ALA A 272 37.15 3.31 15.85
C ALA A 272 38.57 2.90 15.46
N HIS A 273 39.00 1.68 15.81
CA HIS A 273 40.27 1.14 15.31
C HIS A 273 40.29 0.90 13.80
N LEU A 274 39.15 0.64 13.16
CA LEU A 274 39.08 0.51 11.70
C LEU A 274 39.23 1.88 11.00
N VAL A 275 38.79 2.96 11.66
CA VAL A 275 39.06 4.33 11.22
C VAL A 275 40.57 4.64 11.29
N ASP A 276 41.28 4.14 12.32
CA ASP A 276 42.75 4.29 12.41
C ASP A 276 43.48 3.64 11.24
N SER A 277 42.95 2.52 10.76
CA SER A 277 43.47 1.81 9.59
C SER A 277 43.00 2.36 8.25
N GLU A 278 42.27 3.49 8.22
CA GLU A 278 41.69 4.10 7.02
C GLU A 278 40.72 3.17 6.25
N ILE A 279 40.20 2.13 6.92
CA ILE A 279 39.24 1.17 6.34
C ILE A 279 37.81 1.72 6.41
N LEU A 280 37.50 2.45 7.48
CA LEU A 280 36.21 3.11 7.70
C LEU A 280 36.42 4.63 7.75
N SER A 281 35.44 5.37 7.24
CA SER A 281 35.41 6.82 7.39
C SER A 281 34.95 7.22 8.79
N GLU A 282 35.37 8.40 9.26
CA GLU A 282 34.93 8.96 10.55
C GLU A 282 33.41 9.19 10.57
N ASP A 283 32.84 9.59 9.44
CA ASP A 283 31.40 9.85 9.30
C ASP A 283 30.56 8.58 9.42
N GLU A 284 31.03 7.44 8.89
CA GLU A 284 30.36 6.15 9.05
C GLU A 284 30.35 5.69 10.51
N LEU A 285 31.46 5.86 11.23
CA LEU A 285 31.56 5.56 12.66
C LEU A 285 30.59 6.42 13.48
N LEU A 286 30.55 7.74 13.21
CA LEU A 286 29.65 8.68 13.89
C LEU A 286 28.17 8.36 13.58
N SER A 287 27.84 8.07 12.33
CA SER A 287 26.50 7.65 11.92
C SER A 287 26.07 6.35 12.61
N LYS A 288 26.97 5.36 12.71
CA LYS A 288 26.68 4.11 13.41
C LYS A 288 26.47 4.33 14.90
N LYS A 289 27.30 5.15 15.53
CA LYS A 289 27.15 5.57 16.94
C LYS A 289 25.79 6.23 17.17
N GLU A 290 25.42 7.23 16.36
CA GLU A 290 24.17 7.97 16.51
C GLU A 290 22.95 7.06 16.37
N ASN A 291 22.96 6.17 15.39
CA ASN A 291 21.88 5.20 15.17
C ASN A 291 21.71 4.25 16.37
N LEU A 292 22.82 3.77 16.96
CA LEU A 292 22.79 2.89 18.12
C LEU A 292 22.21 3.58 19.35
N VAL A 293 22.64 4.82 19.62
CA VAL A 293 22.13 5.64 20.72
C VAL A 293 20.63 5.90 20.54
N ARG A 294 20.21 6.26 19.32
CA ARG A 294 18.80 6.51 19.00
C ARG A 294 17.94 5.26 19.16
N GLN A 295 18.46 4.09 18.80
CA GLN A 295 17.76 2.81 18.96
C GLN A 295 17.56 2.47 20.44
N GLN A 296 18.57 2.65 21.28
CA GLN A 296 18.47 2.38 22.71
C GLN A 296 17.54 3.37 23.43
N LEU A 297 17.58 4.66 23.05
CA LEU A 297 16.63 5.64 23.60
C LEU A 297 15.17 5.29 23.29
N ARG A 298 14.87 4.82 22.07
CA ARG A 298 13.53 4.32 21.73
C ARG A 298 13.11 3.12 22.58
N LYS A 299 14.03 2.18 22.83
CA LYS A 299 13.76 1.00 23.64
C LYS A 299 13.43 1.38 25.09
N ILE A 300 14.19 2.32 25.67
CA ILE A 300 13.93 2.85 27.03
C ILE A 300 12.58 3.57 27.09
N GLU A 301 12.26 4.38 26.07
CA GLU A 301 10.97 5.09 26.00
C GLU A 301 9.78 4.11 25.90
N GLU A 302 9.91 3.07 25.09
CA GLU A 302 8.88 2.02 24.96
C GLU A 302 8.70 1.22 26.27
N GLU A 303 9.80 0.90 26.95
CA GLU A 303 9.77 0.22 28.25
C GLU A 303 9.11 1.08 29.32
N LYS A 304 9.43 2.38 29.37
CA LYS A 304 8.77 3.35 30.26
C LYS A 304 7.28 3.46 29.96
N LYS A 305 6.88 3.49 28.68
CA LYS A 305 5.47 3.50 28.28
C LYS A 305 4.74 2.22 28.71
N LYS A 306 5.38 1.05 28.57
CA LYS A 306 4.84 -0.23 29.07
C LYS A 306 4.71 -0.25 30.58
N GLU A 307 5.67 0.31 31.32
CA GLU A 307 5.60 0.42 32.78
C GLU A 307 4.49 1.36 33.23
N GLU A 308 4.31 2.52 32.58
CA GLU A 308 3.18 3.42 32.84
C GLU A 308 1.83 2.75 32.56
N GLU A 309 1.73 1.95 31.50
CA GLU A 309 0.53 1.19 31.20
C GLU A 309 0.26 0.10 32.23
N ARG A 310 1.28 -0.62 32.70
CA ARG A 310 1.17 -1.57 33.82
C ARG A 310 0.68 -0.88 35.09
N LYS A 311 1.26 0.27 35.46
CA LYS A 311 0.82 1.09 36.61
C LYS A 311 -0.63 1.56 36.45
N ARG A 312 -1.11 1.85 35.23
CA ARG A 312 -2.52 2.18 34.96
C ARG A 312 -3.44 0.96 35.12
N GLN A 313 -3.02 -0.21 34.64
CA GLN A 313 -3.79 -1.45 34.77
C GLN A 313 -3.87 -1.94 36.22
N GLU A 314 -2.80 -1.80 37.01
CA GLU A 314 -2.79 -2.09 38.46
C GLU A 314 -3.69 -1.12 39.23
N LYS A 315 -3.72 0.17 38.87
CA LYS A 315 -4.66 1.14 39.48
C LYS A 315 -6.13 0.84 39.12
N ALA A 316 -6.39 0.33 37.91
CA ALA A 316 -7.75 -0.02 37.47
C ALA A 316 -8.30 -1.30 38.14
N THR A 317 -7.44 -2.26 38.49
CA THR A 317 -7.83 -3.52 39.16
C THR A 317 -8.09 -3.35 40.65
N VAL A 318 -7.51 -2.34 41.31
CA VAL A 318 -7.78 -2.05 42.73
C VAL A 318 -9.13 -1.33 42.95
N VAL A 319 -9.64 -0.60 41.95
CA VAL A 319 -10.90 0.17 42.05
C VAL A 319 -12.15 -0.66 41.74
N THR A 320 -12.02 -1.84 41.14
CA THR A 320 -13.17 -2.72 40.79
C THR A 320 -13.44 -3.83 41.81
N LYS A 321 -12.64 -3.98 42.87
CA LYS A 321 -12.82 -5.04 43.88
C LYS A 321 -13.71 -4.66 45.07
N SER A 322 -14.35 -3.49 45.05
CA SER A 322 -15.14 -2.97 46.19
C SER A 322 -16.63 -2.76 45.93
N ILE A 323 -17.21 -3.19 44.79
CA ILE A 323 -18.65 -2.96 44.52
C ILE A 323 -19.49 -4.21 44.14
N ASN A 324 -18.93 -5.35 43.75
CA ASN A 324 -19.74 -6.52 43.35
C ASN A 324 -19.44 -7.80 44.14
N THR A 325 -19.84 -7.83 45.41
CA THR A 325 -20.14 -9.07 46.15
C THR A 325 -21.64 -9.11 46.47
N ALA A 326 -22.46 -9.07 45.42
CA ALA A 326 -23.85 -9.51 45.51
C ALA A 326 -23.88 -11.02 45.25
N LYS A 327 -24.27 -11.77 46.29
CA LYS A 327 -24.51 -13.21 46.30
C LYS A 327 -25.36 -13.64 45.11
N THR A 328 -24.75 -14.24 44.09
CA THR A 328 -25.45 -15.09 43.14
C THR A 328 -25.83 -16.36 43.89
N SER A 329 -27.12 -16.54 44.17
CA SER A 329 -27.62 -17.72 44.88
C SER A 329 -27.33 -18.98 44.07
N VAL A 330 -26.83 -20.02 44.74
CA VAL A 330 -26.52 -21.35 44.18
C VAL A 330 -27.70 -21.95 43.40
N SER A 331 -28.94 -21.54 43.70
CA SER A 331 -30.15 -21.93 42.98
C SER A 331 -30.15 -21.54 41.49
N ASN A 332 -29.48 -20.45 41.10
CA ASN A 332 -29.51 -19.98 39.71
C ASN A 332 -28.61 -20.84 38.79
N VAL A 333 -27.55 -21.45 39.33
CA VAL A 333 -26.64 -22.30 38.54
C VAL A 333 -27.31 -23.62 38.15
N GLN A 334 -28.09 -24.22 39.06
CA GLN A 334 -28.84 -25.44 38.76
C GLN A 334 -29.93 -25.22 37.70
N ASP A 335 -30.65 -24.10 37.75
CA ASP A 335 -31.65 -23.75 36.73
C ASP A 335 -31.01 -23.52 35.36
N GLN A 336 -29.81 -22.93 35.32
CA GLN A 336 -29.06 -22.72 34.09
C GLN A 336 -28.49 -24.02 33.50
N LEU A 337 -28.02 -24.94 34.34
CA LEU A 337 -27.58 -26.28 33.90
C LEU A 337 -28.74 -27.10 33.33
N LYS A 338 -29.90 -27.08 33.99
CA LYS A 338 -31.10 -27.76 33.49
C LYS A 338 -31.56 -27.19 32.15
N LYS A 339 -31.51 -25.87 31.99
CA LYS A 339 -31.86 -25.22 30.72
C LYS A 339 -30.89 -25.57 29.58
N LEU A 340 -29.60 -25.76 29.87
CA LEU A 340 -28.63 -26.24 28.88
C LEU A 340 -28.91 -27.69 28.47
N GLU A 341 -29.28 -28.54 29.42
CA GLU A 341 -29.66 -29.93 29.15
C GLU A 341 -30.95 -30.02 28.32
N ASP A 342 -31.97 -29.20 28.61
CA ASP A 342 -33.21 -29.14 27.81
C ASP A 342 -32.94 -28.68 26.36
N LEU A 343 -32.04 -27.71 26.16
CA LEU A 343 -31.66 -27.23 24.82
C LEU A 343 -30.83 -28.25 24.03
N PHE A 344 -29.99 -29.04 24.72
CA PHE A 344 -29.26 -30.16 24.13
C PHE A 344 -30.22 -31.29 23.71
N ASN A 345 -31.15 -31.67 24.60
CA ASN A 345 -32.16 -32.69 24.32
C ASN A 345 -33.14 -32.25 23.20
N ALA A 346 -33.37 -30.95 23.04
CA ALA A 346 -34.14 -30.39 21.93
C ALA A 346 -33.38 -30.35 20.59
N GLY A 347 -32.10 -30.74 20.55
CA GLY A 347 -31.25 -30.69 19.36
C GLY A 347 -30.89 -29.27 18.91
N ILE A 348 -31.03 -28.28 19.79
CA ILE A 348 -30.72 -26.87 19.51
C ILE A 348 -29.21 -26.61 19.73
N LEU A 349 -28.61 -27.29 20.69
CA LEU A 349 -27.17 -27.26 20.95
C LEU A 349 -26.51 -28.54 20.44
N THR A 350 -25.35 -28.39 19.82
CA THR A 350 -24.46 -29.51 19.54
C THR A 350 -23.76 -29.99 20.82
N GLU A 351 -23.26 -31.24 20.82
CA GLU A 351 -22.57 -31.82 21.99
C GLU A 351 -21.35 -30.99 22.44
N GLU A 352 -20.63 -30.39 21.48
CA GLU A 352 -19.47 -29.55 21.73
C GLU A 352 -19.85 -28.22 22.42
N GLU A 353 -20.92 -27.56 21.94
CA GLU A 353 -21.42 -26.32 22.54
C GLU A 353 -22.00 -26.55 23.95
N TYR A 354 -22.65 -27.69 24.17
CA TYR A 354 -23.14 -28.09 25.48
C TYR A 354 -21.99 -28.26 26.48
N ARG A 355 -20.90 -28.96 26.11
CA ARG A 355 -19.70 -29.10 26.96
C ARG A 355 -19.04 -27.76 27.27
N ALA A 356 -18.88 -26.89 26.26
CA ALA A 356 -18.25 -25.58 26.44
C ALA A 356 -19.04 -24.69 27.42
N LYS A 357 -20.37 -24.64 27.29
CA LYS A 357 -21.23 -23.86 28.21
C LYS A 357 -21.32 -24.48 29.60
N LYS A 358 -21.29 -25.81 29.71
CA LYS A 358 -21.26 -26.50 31.01
C LYS A 358 -19.99 -26.15 31.80
N ARG A 359 -18.81 -26.11 31.14
CA ARG A 359 -17.54 -25.70 31.76
C ARG A 359 -17.52 -24.23 32.21
N GLN A 360 -18.26 -23.35 31.55
CA GLN A 360 -18.38 -21.94 31.98
C GLN A 360 -19.22 -21.76 33.24
N LEU A 361 -20.21 -22.63 33.46
CA LEU A 361 -21.12 -22.57 34.61
C LEU A 361 -20.59 -23.33 35.82
N VAL A 362 -19.82 -24.39 35.58
CA VAL A 362 -19.11 -25.15 36.60
C VAL A 362 -17.64 -25.14 36.22
N PRO A 363 -16.89 -24.09 36.63
CA PRO A 363 -15.44 -24.13 36.55
C PRO A 363 -15.01 -25.38 37.29
N GLU A 364 -14.38 -26.33 36.59
CA GLU A 364 -13.69 -27.44 37.24
C GLU A 364 -12.60 -26.80 38.08
N GLU A 365 -12.89 -26.59 39.38
CA GLU A 365 -11.85 -26.33 40.34
C GLU A 365 -10.91 -27.53 40.26
N SER A 366 -9.67 -27.21 39.94
CA SER A 366 -8.53 -28.10 39.87
C SER A 366 -8.56 -29.10 41.03
N SER A 367 -8.91 -30.34 40.73
CA SER A 367 -8.59 -31.48 41.59
C SER A 367 -7.08 -31.73 41.47
N GLU A 368 -6.32 -30.93 42.21
CA GLU A 368 -5.00 -31.32 42.71
C GLU A 368 -5.22 -32.31 43.87
N ASP A 369 -4.50 -33.42 43.80
CA ASP A 369 -4.07 -34.33 44.87
C ASP A 369 -5.12 -34.97 45.79
N GLU A 370 -5.49 -36.22 45.49
CA GLU A 370 -5.62 -37.27 46.52
C GLU A 370 -5.01 -38.56 45.97
N ASP A 371 -3.71 -38.73 46.24
CA ASP A 371 -3.06 -40.03 46.35
C ASP A 371 -3.66 -40.73 47.59
N GLU A 372 -4.58 -41.67 47.37
CA GLU A 372 -4.94 -42.66 48.38
C GLU A 372 -4.51 -44.05 47.91
N ASP A 373 -3.53 -44.58 48.64
CA ASP A 373 -3.13 -45.97 48.70
C ASP A 373 -4.36 -46.86 48.95
N GLU A 374 -4.61 -47.87 48.12
CA GLU A 374 -5.30 -49.10 48.56
C GLU A 374 -5.02 -50.25 47.57
N ASP A 375 -4.05 -51.07 48.00
CA ASP A 375 -3.93 -52.53 47.96
C ASP A 375 -4.63 -53.36 46.86
N GLU A 376 -3.80 -54.26 46.32
CA GLU A 376 -4.09 -55.65 45.96
C GLU A 376 -5.46 -55.94 45.32
N ASP A 377 -5.46 -56.05 43.99
CA ASP A 377 -6.06 -57.21 43.35
C ASP A 377 -5.30 -57.56 42.07
N GLU A 378 -4.60 -58.70 42.14
CA GLU A 378 -4.06 -59.46 41.02
C GLU A 378 -5.19 -59.79 40.04
N ASP A 379 -5.38 -59.04 38.96
CA ASP A 379 -6.13 -59.57 37.81
C ASP A 379 -5.68 -58.96 36.47
N GLU A 380 -5.07 -59.84 35.68
CA GLU A 380 -4.93 -59.79 34.22
C GLU A 380 -4.29 -58.54 33.59
N GLU A 381 -2.98 -58.43 33.77
CA GLU A 381 -2.09 -57.65 32.88
C GLU A 381 -2.11 -58.23 31.46
N LYS A 382 -3.16 -57.93 30.68
CA LYS A 382 -3.15 -58.00 29.20
C LYS A 382 -2.38 -56.81 28.63
N GLY A 383 -1.18 -56.55 29.16
CA GLY A 383 -0.20 -55.71 28.51
C GLY A 383 0.23 -56.42 27.23
N LEU A 384 -0.08 -55.82 26.08
CA LEU A 384 0.39 -56.24 24.76
C LEU A 384 1.93 -56.21 24.72
N LYS A 385 2.57 -57.23 25.30
CA LYS A 385 3.99 -57.54 25.07
C LYS A 385 4.10 -57.88 23.59
N LEU A 386 4.32 -56.85 22.77
CA LEU A 386 4.71 -56.98 21.38
C LEU A 386 5.93 -57.90 21.37
N LYS A 387 5.73 -59.13 20.89
CA LYS A 387 6.80 -60.11 20.76
C LYS A 387 7.75 -59.62 19.67
N LEU A 388 8.72 -58.82 20.08
CA LEU A 388 9.82 -58.38 19.21
C LEU A 388 10.52 -59.61 18.64
N THR A 389 10.77 -59.57 17.34
CA THR A 389 11.54 -60.63 16.68
C THR A 389 12.98 -60.60 17.20
N PRO A 390 13.71 -61.74 17.20
CA PRO A 390 15.12 -61.78 17.62
C PRO A 390 15.99 -60.76 16.89
N LEU A 391 15.70 -60.53 15.60
CA LEU A 391 16.39 -59.54 14.77
C LEU A 391 16.16 -58.09 15.27
N GLN A 392 14.93 -57.75 15.66
CA GLN A 392 14.60 -56.42 16.18
C GLN A 392 15.27 -56.18 17.54
N ARG A 393 15.36 -57.21 18.41
CA ARG A 393 16.08 -57.08 19.69
C ARG A 393 17.57 -56.80 19.48
N ASP A 394 18.18 -57.47 18.51
CA ASP A 394 19.60 -57.29 18.20
C ASP A 394 19.87 -55.90 17.60
N GLN A 395 18.96 -55.40 16.76
CA GLN A 395 19.02 -54.03 16.22
C GLN A 395 18.83 -52.95 17.29
N LEU A 396 17.91 -53.15 18.24
CA LEU A 396 17.72 -52.22 19.36
C LEU A 396 18.93 -52.20 20.30
N SER A 397 19.51 -53.36 20.61
CA SER A 397 20.75 -53.47 21.39
C SER A 397 21.91 -52.70 20.74
N LYS A 398 22.01 -52.77 19.40
CA LYS A 398 23.01 -52.00 18.64
C LYS A 398 22.76 -50.49 18.68
N LEU A 399 21.50 -50.05 18.66
CA LEU A 399 21.15 -48.64 18.81
C LEU A 399 21.47 -48.12 20.21
N ASP A 400 21.20 -48.92 21.25
CA ASP A 400 21.53 -48.57 22.65
C ASP A 400 23.04 -48.36 22.80
N SER A 401 23.86 -49.27 22.24
CA SER A 401 25.32 -49.14 22.28
C SER A 401 25.83 -47.89 21.54
N LEU A 402 25.19 -47.48 20.43
CA LEU A 402 25.59 -46.28 19.69
C LEU A 402 25.20 -44.98 20.41
N LEU A 403 24.07 -44.98 21.13
CA LEU A 403 23.66 -43.88 21.99
C LEU A 403 24.61 -43.76 23.20
N GLU A 404 24.97 -44.88 23.83
CA GLU A 404 25.89 -44.91 24.98
C GLU A 404 27.32 -44.47 24.58
N MET A 405 27.74 -44.79 23.36
CA MET A 405 29.01 -44.28 22.80
C MET A 405 28.95 -42.80 22.37
N GLY A 406 27.79 -42.15 22.44
CA GLY A 406 27.58 -40.75 22.02
C GLY A 406 27.70 -40.52 20.51
N ILE A 407 27.59 -41.60 19.71
CA ILE A 407 27.64 -41.53 18.25
C ILE A 407 26.27 -41.13 17.69
N LEU A 408 25.20 -41.60 18.32
CA LEU A 408 23.85 -41.12 18.09
C LEU A 408 23.44 -40.14 19.19
N ASP A 409 22.68 -39.12 18.81
CA ASP A 409 21.93 -38.32 19.76
C ASP A 409 20.60 -39.02 20.13
N ASN A 410 19.96 -38.51 21.19
CA ASN A 410 18.75 -39.12 21.73
C ASN A 410 17.57 -39.08 20.74
N ASP A 411 17.55 -38.07 19.86
CA ASP A 411 16.49 -37.88 18.87
C ASP A 411 16.63 -38.86 17.70
N GLU A 412 17.84 -39.04 17.15
CA GLU A 412 18.12 -40.01 16.10
C GLU A 412 17.93 -41.46 16.60
N TYR A 413 18.23 -41.70 17.89
CA TYR A 413 18.01 -43.00 18.54
C TYR A 413 16.52 -43.37 18.57
N GLU A 414 15.66 -42.45 18.98
CA GLU A 414 14.21 -42.69 19.05
C GLU A 414 13.57 -42.88 17.67
N GLU A 415 14.06 -42.17 16.64
CA GLU A 415 13.59 -42.37 15.25
C GLU A 415 13.97 -43.77 14.73
N LYS A 416 15.23 -44.19 14.91
CA LYS A 416 15.67 -45.53 14.48
C LYS A 416 15.02 -46.65 15.28
N LYS A 417 14.80 -46.46 16.58
CA LYS A 417 14.07 -47.39 17.44
C LYS A 417 12.63 -47.60 16.97
N ARG A 418 11.93 -46.52 16.60
CA ARG A 418 10.59 -46.58 16.01
C ARG A 418 10.57 -47.33 14.68
N GLN A 419 11.59 -47.11 13.85
CA GLN A 419 11.74 -47.81 12.57
C GLN A 419 11.97 -49.32 12.75
N VAL A 420 12.83 -49.71 13.70
CA VAL A 420 13.10 -51.13 14.04
C VAL A 420 11.85 -51.81 14.59
N MET A 421 11.04 -51.12 15.37
CA MET A 421 9.77 -51.62 15.91
C MET A 421 8.70 -51.87 14.82
N GLY A 422 8.97 -51.52 13.56
CA GLY A 422 8.03 -51.76 12.45
C GLY A 422 6.79 -50.87 12.50
N LEU A 423 6.83 -49.82 13.33
CA LEU A 423 5.90 -48.70 13.26
C LEU A 423 6.26 -47.92 12.00
N LYS A 424 5.81 -48.43 10.84
CA LYS A 424 6.00 -47.77 9.56
C LYS A 424 5.51 -46.33 9.71
N ASN A 425 6.40 -45.38 9.43
CA ASN A 425 6.03 -44.01 9.20
C ASN A 425 5.09 -44.01 7.97
N GLU A 426 3.79 -44.21 8.17
CA GLU A 426 2.80 -43.54 7.35
C GLU A 426 3.27 -42.09 7.34
N LYS A 427 3.54 -41.59 6.12
CA LYS A 427 4.03 -40.23 5.88
C LYS A 427 3.05 -39.21 6.47
N ALA A 428 3.14 -38.99 7.78
CA ALA A 428 2.95 -37.68 8.34
C ALA A 428 4.20 -36.88 7.94
N PRO A 429 4.03 -35.71 7.32
CA PRO A 429 5.14 -34.90 6.82
C PRO A 429 6.16 -34.65 7.93
N SER A 430 7.42 -34.81 7.56
CA SER A 430 8.62 -34.81 8.38
C SER A 430 8.67 -33.67 9.40
N LYS A 431 8.89 -34.01 10.68
CA LYS A 431 9.27 -33.08 11.76
C LYS A 431 10.74 -32.65 11.66
N ILE A 432 11.18 -32.21 10.48
CA ILE A 432 12.35 -31.31 10.32
C ILE A 432 11.88 -29.84 10.46
N ILE A 433 10.57 -29.62 10.65
CA ILE A 433 9.92 -28.32 10.84
C ILE A 433 9.51 -28.11 12.31
N THR A 434 10.32 -28.52 13.29
CA THR A 434 10.05 -28.20 14.71
C THR A 434 10.98 -27.16 15.32
N LYS A 435 12.05 -26.76 14.61
CA LYS A 435 12.71 -25.46 14.86
C LYS A 435 12.13 -24.31 14.03
N LYS A 436 11.40 -24.61 12.95
CA LYS A 436 10.67 -23.59 12.18
C LYS A 436 9.28 -23.26 12.75
N GLN A 437 8.71 -24.13 13.59
CA GLN A 437 7.45 -23.85 14.29
C GLN A 437 7.60 -22.95 15.53
N GLU A 438 8.78 -22.87 16.15
CA GLU A 438 9.05 -21.81 17.14
C GLU A 438 9.36 -20.46 16.48
N ALA A 439 10.04 -20.45 15.32
CA ALA A 439 10.16 -19.22 14.51
C ALA A 439 8.79 -18.73 14.00
N ASN A 440 7.86 -19.63 13.64
CA ASN A 440 6.50 -19.26 13.26
C ASN A 440 5.57 -18.93 14.44
N LYS A 441 6.02 -19.05 15.70
CA LYS A 441 5.30 -18.45 16.84
C LYS A 441 5.60 -16.95 16.99
N GLU A 442 6.70 -16.46 16.41
CA GLU A 442 7.02 -15.03 16.38
C GLU A 442 6.35 -14.28 15.22
N PHE A 443 6.06 -14.96 14.11
CA PHE A 443 5.21 -14.42 13.06
C PHE A 443 3.75 -14.61 13.47
N GLY A 444 3.17 -13.56 14.07
CA GLY A 444 1.81 -13.55 14.62
C GLY A 444 0.71 -14.00 13.63
N ASP A 445 -0.54 -14.10 14.13
CA ASP A 445 -1.72 -14.53 13.38
C ASP A 445 -1.70 -14.03 11.92
N VAL A 446 -1.97 -14.88 10.94
CA VAL A 446 -2.06 -14.42 9.54
C VAL A 446 -3.47 -13.88 9.28
N MET A 447 -3.58 -12.71 8.65
CA MET A 447 -4.83 -12.10 8.22
C MET A 447 -5.00 -12.30 6.70
N GLU A 448 -6.10 -12.94 6.28
CA GLU A 448 -6.45 -13.04 4.86
C GLU A 448 -6.98 -11.69 4.36
N MET A 449 -6.36 -11.13 3.34
CA MET A 449 -6.80 -9.97 2.58
C MET A 449 -7.45 -10.42 1.26
N VAL A 450 -8.59 -9.82 0.90
CA VAL A 450 -9.32 -10.16 -0.33
C VAL A 450 -9.52 -8.91 -1.18
N VAL A 451 -8.99 -8.94 -2.41
CA VAL A 451 -9.02 -7.81 -3.35
C VAL A 451 -9.89 -8.15 -4.56
N PHE A 452 -10.95 -7.39 -4.77
CA PHE A 452 -11.88 -7.49 -5.91
C PHE A 452 -11.47 -6.49 -6.98
N ILE A 453 -11.09 -6.96 -8.16
CA ILE A 453 -10.59 -6.12 -9.25
C ILE A 453 -11.53 -6.24 -10.45
N SER A 454 -12.08 -5.13 -10.91
CA SER A 454 -13.02 -5.10 -12.05
C SER A 454 -12.49 -4.23 -13.19
N ASN A 455 -12.79 -4.65 -14.43
CA ASN A 455 -12.46 -3.93 -15.68
C ASN A 455 -10.95 -3.69 -15.93
N ILE A 456 -10.12 -4.71 -15.67
CA ILE A 456 -8.68 -4.66 -15.95
C ILE A 456 -8.42 -4.50 -17.45
N ARG A 457 -7.53 -3.57 -17.81
CA ARG A 457 -6.97 -3.43 -19.16
C ARG A 457 -5.49 -3.86 -19.15
N ALA A 458 -5.17 -4.91 -19.88
CA ALA A 458 -3.84 -5.49 -19.94
C ALA A 458 -3.56 -6.10 -21.33
N SER A 459 -2.31 -6.02 -21.75
CA SER A 459 -1.78 -6.74 -22.90
C SER A 459 -0.47 -7.44 -22.51
N PRO A 460 0.04 -8.39 -23.32
CA PRO A 460 1.32 -9.04 -23.03
C PRO A 460 2.49 -8.04 -22.93
N GLU A 461 2.47 -6.99 -23.74
CA GLU A 461 3.47 -5.90 -23.70
C GLU A 461 3.30 -4.97 -22.49
N LYS A 462 2.08 -4.85 -21.97
CA LYS A 462 1.70 -3.93 -20.88
C LYS A 462 0.81 -4.65 -19.87
N PRO A 463 1.38 -5.60 -19.10
CA PRO A 463 0.62 -6.40 -18.17
C PRO A 463 0.10 -5.56 -17.01
N PHE A 464 -1.05 -5.96 -16.47
CA PHE A 464 -1.54 -5.47 -15.19
C PHE A 464 -0.80 -6.17 -14.05
N LYS A 465 -0.34 -5.41 -13.06
CA LYS A 465 0.29 -5.93 -11.84
C LYS A 465 -0.36 -5.31 -10.60
N LEU A 466 -0.73 -6.17 -9.66
CA LEU A 466 -1.05 -5.79 -8.28
C LEU A 466 0.16 -6.16 -7.41
N ILE A 467 0.80 -5.17 -6.83
CA ILE A 467 2.05 -5.31 -6.09
C ILE A 467 1.78 -4.98 -4.62
N TYR A 468 2.36 -5.77 -3.72
CA TYR A 468 2.26 -5.67 -2.27
C TYR A 468 3.62 -5.31 -1.66
N GLU A 469 3.60 -4.40 -0.69
CA GLU A 469 4.75 -4.00 0.14
C GLU A 469 6.08 -3.85 -0.65
N GLY A 470 6.12 -2.88 -1.56
CA GLY A 470 7.28 -2.63 -2.42
C GLY A 470 7.10 -3.33 -3.76
N ASP A 471 7.82 -4.44 -3.96
CA ASP A 471 7.98 -5.08 -5.27
C ASP A 471 7.37 -6.49 -5.36
N GLN A 472 6.71 -6.98 -4.29
CA GLN A 472 6.14 -8.33 -4.30
C GLN A 472 4.86 -8.38 -5.14
N VAL A 473 4.92 -8.99 -6.32
CA VAL A 473 3.76 -9.14 -7.20
C VAL A 473 2.77 -10.14 -6.59
N MET A 474 1.61 -9.64 -6.14
CA MET A 474 0.51 -10.50 -5.66
C MET A 474 -0.26 -11.15 -6.80
N TYR A 475 -0.47 -10.39 -7.89
CA TYR A 475 -1.26 -10.83 -9.03
C TYR A 475 -0.80 -10.13 -10.29
N GLN A 476 -0.58 -10.90 -11.36
CA GLN A 476 -0.26 -10.39 -12.68
C GLN A 476 -1.26 -10.93 -13.70
N ARG A 477 -1.60 -10.09 -14.69
CA ARG A 477 -2.47 -10.47 -15.80
C ARG A 477 -2.00 -9.81 -17.09
N GLU A 478 -1.86 -10.60 -18.13
CA GLU A 478 -1.39 -10.18 -19.47
C GLU A 478 -2.54 -9.98 -20.47
N GLU A 479 -3.77 -10.25 -20.08
CA GLU A 479 -4.95 -10.15 -20.94
C GLU A 479 -6.03 -9.25 -20.33
N ASP A 480 -6.68 -8.45 -21.18
CA ASP A 480 -7.87 -7.67 -20.84
C ASP A 480 -8.93 -8.54 -20.13
N SER A 481 -9.50 -8.01 -19.06
CA SER A 481 -10.69 -8.60 -18.44
C SER A 481 -11.93 -8.09 -19.17
N ALA A 482 -12.87 -8.99 -19.50
CA ALA A 482 -14.14 -8.59 -20.09
C ALA A 482 -14.90 -7.65 -19.16
N ALA A 483 -15.57 -6.64 -19.72
CA ALA A 483 -16.35 -5.66 -18.96
C ALA A 483 -17.35 -6.38 -18.03
N GLY A 484 -17.40 -5.95 -16.75
CA GLY A 484 -18.26 -6.55 -15.73
C GLY A 484 -17.73 -7.83 -15.09
N LYS A 485 -16.60 -8.39 -15.53
CA LYS A 485 -15.93 -9.46 -14.79
C LYS A 485 -15.12 -8.89 -13.62
N THR A 486 -15.36 -9.43 -12.44
CA THR A 486 -14.57 -9.17 -11.23
C THR A 486 -13.65 -10.34 -10.97
N ILE A 487 -12.37 -10.05 -10.78
CA ILE A 487 -11.33 -10.99 -10.39
C ILE A 487 -11.14 -10.86 -8.89
N ILE A 488 -11.04 -11.98 -8.18
CA ILE A 488 -10.83 -12.00 -6.73
C ILE A 488 -9.42 -12.49 -6.49
N VAL A 489 -8.58 -11.64 -5.91
CA VAL A 489 -7.20 -11.96 -5.50
C VAL A 489 -7.20 -12.10 -3.99
N ARG A 490 -6.65 -13.20 -3.48
CA ARG A 490 -6.50 -13.44 -2.04
C ARG A 490 -5.01 -13.38 -1.69
N GLY A 491 -4.69 -12.70 -0.60
CA GLY A 491 -3.35 -12.62 -0.06
C GLY A 491 -3.36 -12.89 1.44
N GLU A 492 -2.26 -13.43 1.93
CA GLU A 492 -2.03 -13.63 3.36
C GLU A 492 -1.08 -12.54 3.87
N VAL A 493 -1.51 -11.81 4.90
CA VAL A 493 -0.76 -10.70 5.48
C VAL A 493 -0.44 -11.03 6.93
N PRO A 494 0.84 -10.99 7.36
CA PRO A 494 1.19 -11.26 8.75
C PRO A 494 0.63 -10.17 9.67
N LYS A 495 -0.16 -10.55 10.67
CA LYS A 495 -0.70 -9.62 11.67
C LYS A 495 0.37 -9.38 12.73
N LYS A 496 0.75 -8.12 12.90
CA LYS A 496 1.64 -7.73 13.98
C LYS A 496 0.87 -7.75 15.31
N PRO A 497 1.38 -8.42 16.35
CA PRO A 497 0.70 -8.43 17.65
C PRO A 497 0.68 -7.01 18.22
N LYS A 498 -0.52 -6.50 18.53
CA LYS A 498 -0.79 -5.18 19.15
C LYS A 498 -0.59 -3.95 18.26
N GLU A 499 -0.34 -4.12 16.95
CA GLU A 499 -0.24 -3.02 16.00
C GLU A 499 -1.31 -3.12 14.90
N ASP A 500 -1.66 -1.97 14.32
CA ASP A 500 -2.52 -1.93 13.13
C ASP A 500 -1.82 -2.60 11.95
N THR A 501 -2.54 -3.49 11.27
CA THR A 501 -2.02 -4.19 10.09
C THR A 501 -2.26 -3.31 8.87
N ILE A 502 -1.27 -2.46 8.56
CA ILE A 502 -1.31 -1.54 7.41
C ILE A 502 -0.55 -2.17 6.25
N VAL A 503 -1.22 -2.31 5.10
CA VAL A 503 -0.63 -2.86 3.87
C VAL A 503 -0.56 -1.81 2.78
N SER A 504 0.54 -1.78 2.04
CA SER A 504 0.70 -0.93 0.86
C SER A 504 0.42 -1.74 -0.40
N LEU A 505 -0.62 -1.38 -1.15
CA LEU A 505 -0.89 -1.96 -2.47
C LEU A 505 -0.58 -0.96 -3.58
N CYS A 506 0.16 -1.39 -4.59
CA CYS A 506 0.40 -0.66 -5.82
C CYS A 506 -0.35 -1.33 -6.97
N VAL A 507 -1.17 -0.54 -7.68
CA VAL A 507 -1.89 -0.92 -8.88
C VAL A 507 -1.14 -0.34 -10.07
N ASP A 508 -0.45 -1.21 -10.81
CA ASP A 508 0.31 -0.87 -12.00
C ASP A 508 -0.39 -1.39 -13.24
N MET A 509 -0.83 -0.48 -14.10
CA MET A 509 -1.61 -0.77 -15.30
C MET A 509 -1.15 0.14 -16.45
N PRO A 510 0.01 -0.16 -17.05
CA PRO A 510 0.65 0.68 -18.07
C PRO A 510 -0.19 0.86 -19.33
N GLN A 511 -1.05 -0.10 -19.67
CA GLN A 511 -1.92 -0.05 -20.87
C GLN A 511 -2.83 1.19 -20.89
N ILE A 512 -3.24 1.67 -19.71
CA ILE A 512 -4.08 2.86 -19.57
C ILE A 512 -3.43 3.96 -18.74
N ASN A 513 -2.10 3.88 -18.55
CA ASN A 513 -1.29 4.83 -17.81
C ASN A 513 -1.80 5.10 -16.38
N ILE A 514 -2.18 4.03 -15.67
CA ILE A 514 -2.53 4.10 -14.26
C ILE A 514 -1.40 3.46 -13.45
N HIS A 515 -0.83 4.23 -12.54
CA HIS A 515 0.12 3.77 -11.53
C HIS A 515 -0.26 4.45 -10.21
N THR A 516 -0.82 3.69 -9.26
CA THR A 516 -1.28 4.25 -7.99
C THR A 516 -0.94 3.33 -6.83
N GLN A 517 -0.41 3.91 -5.75
CA GLN A 517 -0.07 3.21 -4.52
C GLN A 517 -0.93 3.76 -3.38
N GLN A 518 -1.55 2.86 -2.62
CA GLN A 518 -2.40 3.22 -1.50
C GLN A 518 -2.16 2.29 -0.30
N ASN A 519 -2.15 2.88 0.89
CA ASN A 519 -2.07 2.15 2.15
C ASN A 519 -3.47 1.84 2.68
N PHE A 520 -3.68 0.61 3.16
CA PHE A 520 -4.94 0.11 3.70
C PHE A 520 -4.73 -0.39 5.13
N ASN A 521 -5.51 0.11 6.09
CA ASN A 521 -5.51 -0.39 7.46
C ASN A 521 -6.50 -1.56 7.57
N LEU A 522 -6.00 -2.79 7.46
CA LEU A 522 -6.83 -4.00 7.46
C LEU A 522 -7.49 -4.24 8.82
N SER A 523 -6.85 -3.79 9.90
CA SER A 523 -7.40 -3.89 11.27
C SER A 523 -8.60 -2.98 11.48
N GLU A 524 -8.54 -1.74 11.00
CA GLU A 524 -9.54 -0.71 11.31
C GLU A 524 -10.67 -0.64 10.27
N HIS A 525 -10.34 -0.76 8.98
CA HIS A 525 -11.29 -0.52 7.88
C HIS A 525 -11.73 -1.82 7.19
N GLY A 526 -11.16 -2.96 7.59
CA GLY A 526 -11.55 -4.28 7.15
C GLY A 526 -10.66 -4.86 6.06
N ARG A 527 -10.80 -6.17 5.83
CA ARG A 527 -9.90 -6.97 4.98
C ARG A 527 -10.30 -7.07 3.51
N PHE A 528 -11.44 -6.50 3.13
CA PHE A 528 -11.97 -6.57 1.77
C PHE A 528 -11.71 -5.25 1.05
N ILE A 529 -11.04 -5.31 -0.09
CA ILE A 529 -10.67 -4.14 -0.91
C ILE A 529 -11.28 -4.32 -2.30
N GLN A 530 -11.96 -3.30 -2.84
CA GLN A 530 -12.47 -3.29 -4.21
C GLN A 530 -11.75 -2.23 -5.03
N ILE A 531 -11.14 -2.65 -6.13
CA ILE A 531 -10.49 -1.82 -7.13
C ILE A 531 -11.35 -1.87 -8.40
N GLN A 532 -12.06 -0.80 -8.68
CA GLN A 532 -12.92 -0.68 -9.86
C GLN A 532 -12.33 0.34 -10.83
N ILE A 533 -12.00 -0.12 -12.04
CA ILE A 533 -11.55 0.75 -13.12
C ILE A 533 -12.78 1.12 -13.95
N THR A 534 -13.03 2.43 -14.10
CA THR A 534 -14.16 2.96 -14.86
C THR A 534 -13.64 3.85 -15.97
N GLN A 535 -14.24 3.73 -17.15
CA GLN A 535 -13.92 4.57 -18.30
C GLN A 535 -15.04 5.58 -18.48
N GLU A 536 -14.78 6.84 -18.11
CA GLU A 536 -15.71 7.95 -18.31
C GLU A 536 -15.23 8.80 -19.49
N GLY A 537 -15.76 8.48 -20.67
CA GLY A 537 -15.33 9.10 -21.93
C GLY A 537 -13.90 8.69 -22.30
N ASN A 538 -13.00 9.67 -22.43
CA ASN A 538 -11.59 9.44 -22.79
C ASN A 538 -10.67 9.30 -21.57
N ARG A 539 -11.21 9.27 -20.36
CA ARG A 539 -10.42 9.20 -19.11
C ARG A 539 -10.72 7.91 -18.36
N ASN A 540 -9.67 7.35 -17.77
CA ASN A 540 -9.76 6.18 -16.92
C ASN A 540 -9.72 6.66 -15.46
N ASN A 541 -10.76 6.32 -14.71
CA ASN A 541 -10.88 6.62 -13.29
C ASN A 541 -10.72 5.31 -12.52
N ILE A 542 -9.85 5.31 -11.50
CA ILE A 542 -9.74 4.20 -10.54
C ILE A 542 -10.50 4.56 -9.28
N ARG A 543 -11.41 3.68 -8.86
CA ARG A 543 -12.15 3.79 -7.60
C ARG A 543 -11.72 2.66 -6.69
N ILE A 544 -11.17 3.00 -5.52
CA ILE A 544 -10.76 2.01 -4.53
C ILE A 544 -11.62 2.16 -3.28
N LYS A 545 -12.18 1.06 -2.79
CA LYS A 545 -12.97 0.99 -1.55
C LYS A 545 -12.41 -0.09 -0.63
N GLN A 546 -12.52 0.13 0.67
CA GLN A 546 -12.16 -0.86 1.69
C GLN A 546 -13.34 -1.01 2.66
N GLN A 547 -13.62 -2.24 3.10
CA GLN A 547 -14.70 -2.53 4.04
C GLN A 547 -14.49 -3.84 4.81
N HIS A 548 -15.28 -4.03 5.86
CA HIS A 548 -15.25 -5.22 6.74
C HIS A 548 -15.99 -6.44 6.18
N ASN A 549 -16.89 -6.26 5.21
CA ASN A 549 -17.71 -7.34 4.64
C ASN A 549 -17.36 -7.58 3.16
N ASP A 550 -17.56 -8.80 2.67
CA ASP A 550 -17.35 -9.17 1.25
C ASP A 550 -18.38 -8.49 0.32
N SER A 551 -19.55 -8.09 0.83
CA SER A 551 -20.62 -7.50 0.04
C SER A 551 -20.30 -6.06 -0.39
N PHE A 552 -19.68 -5.89 -1.56
CA PHE A 552 -19.66 -4.60 -2.24
C PHE A 552 -20.98 -4.43 -2.96
N ASP A 553 -21.85 -3.54 -2.47
CA ASP A 553 -23.10 -3.22 -3.15
C ASP A 553 -22.81 -2.68 -4.55
N THR A 554 -22.93 -3.58 -5.53
CA THR A 554 -22.73 -3.31 -6.95
C THR A 554 -23.80 -2.39 -7.51
N GLU A 555 -24.97 -2.31 -6.85
CA GLU A 555 -26.09 -1.46 -7.26
C GLU A 555 -26.23 -0.17 -6.44
N GLN A 556 -25.70 -0.10 -5.21
CA GLN A 556 -26.12 0.95 -4.27
C GLN A 556 -25.24 2.22 -4.21
N GLN A 557 -24.19 2.38 -5.04
CA GLN A 557 -23.30 3.55 -4.92
C GLN A 557 -22.86 4.22 -6.23
N LEU A 558 -23.82 4.42 -7.14
CA LEU A 558 -23.77 5.54 -8.09
C LEU A 558 -24.78 6.66 -7.76
N GLY A 559 -25.55 6.56 -6.67
CA GLY A 559 -26.62 7.54 -6.40
C GLY A 559 -27.16 7.70 -4.97
N ASP A 560 -26.61 7.06 -3.92
CA ASP A 560 -27.09 7.28 -2.55
C ASP A 560 -26.43 8.51 -1.91
N LYS A 561 -26.99 9.67 -2.26
CA LYS A 561 -27.31 10.91 -1.50
C LYS A 561 -26.52 11.40 -0.27
N ASN A 562 -25.59 10.66 0.33
CA ASN A 562 -24.89 11.09 1.56
C ASN A 562 -23.37 11.26 1.41
N ASP A 563 -22.76 10.77 0.33
CA ASP A 563 -21.40 11.16 -0.06
C ASP A 563 -21.47 12.09 -1.28
N GLU A 564 -22.01 13.29 -1.09
CA GLU A 564 -21.93 14.32 -2.12
C GLU A 564 -20.44 14.68 -2.34
N MET A 565 -19.81 13.99 -3.29
CA MET A 565 -18.48 14.32 -3.78
C MET A 565 -18.47 15.77 -4.27
N SER A 566 -17.61 16.62 -3.71
CA SER A 566 -17.38 17.95 -4.28
C SER A 566 -16.30 17.86 -5.33
N ARG A 567 -16.53 18.51 -6.47
CA ARG A 567 -15.54 18.60 -7.52
C ARG A 567 -14.46 19.59 -7.10
N ILE A 568 -13.27 19.40 -7.62
CA ILE A 568 -12.19 20.39 -7.55
C ILE A 568 -11.49 20.43 -8.90
N TYR A 569 -11.24 21.63 -9.38
CA TYR A 569 -10.53 21.92 -10.62
C TYR A 569 -9.34 22.80 -10.27
N VAL A 570 -8.14 22.22 -10.19
CA VAL A 570 -6.92 22.97 -9.91
C VAL A 570 -6.26 23.36 -11.23
N HIS A 571 -6.35 24.64 -11.58
CA HIS A 571 -5.67 25.25 -12.72
C HIS A 571 -4.28 25.71 -12.29
N TYR A 572 -3.28 25.48 -13.13
CA TYR A 572 -1.90 25.95 -12.88
C TYR A 572 -1.23 26.31 -14.20
N SER A 573 -0.34 27.30 -14.19
CA SER A 573 0.36 27.77 -15.39
C SER A 573 1.76 28.27 -15.08
N GLY A 574 2.71 28.03 -15.98
CA GLY A 574 4.08 28.55 -15.87
C GLY A 574 4.87 28.02 -14.66
N ILE A 575 4.58 26.79 -14.22
CA ILE A 575 5.19 26.16 -13.05
C ILE A 575 6.64 25.73 -13.35
N PRO A 576 7.66 26.26 -12.65
CA PRO A 576 9.02 25.76 -12.74
C PRO A 576 9.14 24.44 -11.99
N ALA A 577 9.72 23.44 -12.63
CA ALA A 577 10.03 22.14 -12.07
C ALA A 577 11.27 21.57 -12.74
N SER A 578 11.95 20.67 -12.05
CA SER A 578 12.99 19.80 -12.60
C SER A 578 12.87 18.40 -12.00
N GLU A 579 13.59 17.44 -12.55
CA GLU A 579 13.63 16.07 -12.03
C GLU A 579 14.13 16.03 -10.58
N GLU A 580 15.16 16.82 -10.25
CA GLU A 580 15.69 16.97 -8.90
C GLU A 580 14.76 17.77 -7.96
N LYS A 581 13.97 18.70 -8.52
CA LYS A 581 13.10 19.62 -7.76
C LYS A 581 11.70 19.67 -8.38
N PRO A 582 10.94 18.57 -8.26
CA PRO A 582 9.63 18.48 -8.89
C PRO A 582 8.60 19.36 -8.18
N PHE A 583 7.64 19.88 -8.94
CA PHE A 583 6.42 20.45 -8.40
C PHE A 583 5.54 19.33 -7.88
N LYS A 584 5.06 19.44 -6.64
CA LYS A 584 4.16 18.47 -6.02
C LYS A 584 2.93 19.17 -5.46
N LEU A 585 1.76 18.57 -5.69
CA LEU A 585 0.46 19.04 -5.25
C LEU A 585 -0.25 17.92 -4.50
N TRP A 586 -0.61 18.16 -3.24
CA TRP A 586 -1.43 17.25 -2.45
C TRP A 586 -2.81 17.84 -2.18
N ILE A 587 -3.81 16.98 -2.23
CA ILE A 587 -5.20 17.28 -1.89
C ILE A 587 -5.56 16.42 -0.67
N GLY A 588 -5.80 17.07 0.46
CA GLY A 588 -5.78 16.41 1.77
C GLY A 588 -4.36 15.91 2.07
N ASP A 589 -4.24 14.62 2.35
CA ASP A 589 -2.96 13.94 2.58
C ASP A 589 -2.49 13.10 1.37
N MET A 590 -3.21 13.17 0.24
CA MET A 590 -2.92 12.38 -0.96
C MET A 590 -2.15 13.21 -1.98
N LEU A 591 -1.02 12.68 -2.49
CA LEU A 591 -0.28 13.28 -3.60
C LEU A 591 -1.12 13.18 -4.86
N ALA A 592 -1.64 14.31 -5.33
CA ALA A 592 -2.61 14.37 -6.41
C ALA A 592 -1.95 14.65 -7.77
N HIS A 593 -0.82 15.37 -7.78
CA HIS A 593 -0.10 15.65 -9.01
C HIS A 593 1.39 15.92 -8.74
N GLN A 594 2.25 15.47 -9.66
CA GLN A 594 3.68 15.74 -9.66
C GLN A 594 4.13 16.09 -11.09
N ILE A 595 4.92 17.16 -11.22
CA ILE A 595 5.53 17.59 -12.49
C ILE A 595 7.04 17.66 -12.29
N THR A 596 7.79 16.99 -13.15
CA THR A 596 9.27 16.97 -13.17
C THR A 596 9.85 17.85 -14.27
N GLU A 597 9.04 18.32 -15.23
CA GLU A 597 9.47 19.17 -16.33
C GLU A 597 8.99 20.63 -16.17
N PRO A 598 9.82 21.63 -16.50
CA PRO A 598 9.43 23.02 -16.36
C PRO A 598 8.34 23.39 -17.37
N MET A 599 7.29 24.07 -16.90
CA MET A 599 6.26 24.64 -17.77
C MET A 599 6.57 26.08 -18.14
N THR A 600 6.42 26.42 -19.42
CA THR A 600 6.50 27.80 -19.90
C THR A 600 5.27 28.61 -19.47
N LYS A 601 5.37 29.95 -19.43
CA LYS A 601 4.25 30.83 -19.02
C LYS A 601 2.97 30.66 -19.86
N SER A 602 3.09 30.20 -21.09
CA SER A 602 1.95 29.93 -21.99
C SER A 602 1.35 28.54 -21.78
N GLN A 603 2.06 27.63 -21.09
CA GLN A 603 1.54 26.30 -20.77
C GLN A 603 0.70 26.37 -19.50
N SER A 604 -0.50 25.80 -19.59
CA SER A 604 -1.44 25.64 -18.48
C SER A 604 -1.88 24.19 -18.35
N GLY A 605 -2.05 23.72 -17.13
CA GLY A 605 -2.65 22.42 -16.80
C GLY A 605 -3.91 22.58 -15.96
N VAL A 606 -4.77 21.56 -16.00
CA VAL A 606 -5.98 21.50 -15.17
C VAL A 606 -6.08 20.10 -14.56
N LEU A 607 -5.86 20.01 -13.26
CA LEU A 607 -6.15 18.82 -12.47
C LEU A 607 -7.63 18.79 -12.12
N ARG A 608 -8.30 17.66 -12.34
CA ARG A 608 -9.70 17.48 -11.96
C ARG A 608 -9.79 16.38 -10.92
N GLY A 609 -10.42 16.66 -9.79
CA GLY A 609 -10.63 15.70 -8.71
C GLY A 609 -12.07 15.70 -8.23
N ALA A 610 -12.45 14.62 -7.56
CA ALA A 610 -13.67 14.52 -6.79
C ALA A 610 -13.27 14.18 -5.34
N ILE A 611 -13.71 15.01 -4.40
CA ILE A 611 -13.34 14.89 -2.98
C ILE A 611 -14.59 14.51 -2.21
N PRO A 612 -14.56 13.40 -1.44
CA PRO A 612 -15.66 13.03 -0.57
C PRO A 612 -15.88 14.10 0.50
N LYS A 613 -17.13 14.52 0.74
CA LYS A 613 -17.48 15.45 1.82
C LYS A 613 -17.09 14.97 3.22
N ILE A 614 -16.80 13.68 3.41
CA ILE A 614 -16.26 13.16 4.67
C ILE A 614 -14.81 13.59 4.94
N LYS A 615 -14.05 14.00 3.91
CA LYS A 615 -12.65 14.46 4.03
C LYS A 615 -12.52 15.94 4.40
N ARG A 616 -13.54 16.53 5.03
CA ARG A 616 -13.51 17.91 5.52
C ARG A 616 -12.39 18.08 6.53
N CYS A 617 -11.66 19.19 6.42
CA CYS A 617 -10.71 19.60 7.46
C CYS A 617 -11.40 19.90 8.80
N ASN A 618 -12.71 20.16 8.79
CA ASN A 618 -13.50 20.40 9.98
C ASN A 618 -14.79 19.56 9.96
N PRO A 619 -14.81 18.37 10.60
CA PRO A 619 -15.98 17.50 10.60
C PRO A 619 -17.16 18.10 11.38
N SER A 620 -16.93 19.12 12.22
CA SER A 620 -17.94 19.74 13.08
C SER A 620 -18.86 20.75 12.38
N THR A 621 -18.44 21.30 11.23
CA THR A 621 -19.20 22.30 10.46
C THR A 621 -19.74 21.67 9.18
N GLU A 622 -20.92 21.06 9.27
CA GLU A 622 -21.60 20.40 8.14
C GLU A 622 -21.88 21.31 6.93
N SER A 623 -21.81 22.64 7.09
CA SER A 623 -22.07 23.60 6.02
C SER A 623 -20.91 23.78 5.03
N HIS A 624 -19.65 23.65 5.44
CA HIS A 624 -18.50 24.00 4.60
C HIS A 624 -17.67 22.78 4.25
N HIS A 625 -17.41 22.58 2.96
CA HIS A 625 -16.48 21.57 2.50
C HIS A 625 -15.09 22.15 2.31
N ASP A 626 -14.37 22.25 3.44
CA ASP A 626 -12.99 22.73 3.48
C ASP A 626 -12.02 21.60 3.18
N VAL A 627 -11.11 21.85 2.23
CA VAL A 627 -10.10 20.91 1.77
C VAL A 627 -8.72 21.51 1.94
N LYS A 628 -7.79 20.74 2.50
CA LYS A 628 -6.38 21.11 2.63
C LYS A 628 -5.68 20.91 1.30
N LEU A 629 -5.11 21.97 0.75
CA LEU A 629 -4.28 21.94 -0.44
C LEU A 629 -2.83 22.20 -0.01
N LYS A 630 -1.94 21.24 -0.22
CA LYS A 630 -0.51 21.43 0.04
C LYS A 630 0.23 21.55 -1.29
N ILE A 631 1.06 22.57 -1.42
CA ILE A 631 1.81 22.92 -2.62
C ILE A 631 3.30 22.96 -2.27
N HIS A 632 4.12 22.23 -3.01
CA HIS A 632 5.59 22.27 -2.89
C HIS A 632 6.20 22.60 -4.25
N MET A 633 6.96 23.70 -4.29
CA MET A 633 7.62 24.22 -5.49
C MET A 633 9.08 24.53 -5.17
N PRO A 634 9.95 23.49 -5.02
CA PRO A 634 11.28 23.64 -4.43
C PRO A 634 12.23 24.57 -5.23
N MET A 635 11.92 24.85 -6.49
CA MET A 635 12.68 25.81 -7.32
C MET A 635 12.44 27.27 -6.93
N LEU A 636 11.30 27.58 -6.32
CA LEU A 636 10.94 28.95 -5.90
C LEU A 636 10.98 29.12 -4.39
N ASP A 637 10.43 28.15 -3.68
CA ASP A 637 10.33 28.13 -2.23
C ASP A 637 10.61 26.69 -1.75
N PRO A 638 11.68 26.48 -0.96
CA PRO A 638 11.98 25.14 -0.45
C PRO A 638 10.91 24.64 0.53
N GLU A 639 10.14 25.55 1.15
CA GLU A 639 9.11 25.19 2.13
C GLU A 639 7.76 24.83 1.46
N GLU A 640 7.07 23.86 2.04
CA GLU A 640 5.72 23.48 1.63
C GLU A 640 4.71 24.53 2.10
N LYS A 641 3.83 24.98 1.21
CA LYS A 641 2.73 25.90 1.55
C LYS A 641 1.41 25.15 1.63
N VAL A 642 0.66 25.40 2.70
CA VAL A 642 -0.64 24.78 2.94
C VAL A 642 -1.73 25.84 2.82
N TYR A 643 -2.76 25.56 2.06
CA TYR A 643 -3.95 26.38 1.87
C TYR A 643 -5.19 25.60 2.27
N ILE A 644 -6.24 26.29 2.70
CA ILE A 644 -7.56 25.69 2.92
C ILE A 644 -8.49 26.28 1.87
N VAL A 645 -9.07 25.41 1.05
CA VAL A 645 -10.00 25.79 -0.02
C VAL A 645 -11.41 25.36 0.38
N ASN A 646 -12.37 26.28 0.31
CA ASN A 646 -13.76 26.00 0.66
C ASN A 646 -14.55 25.71 -0.62
N LEU A 647 -14.79 24.44 -0.91
CA LEU A 647 -15.43 24.02 -2.16
C LEU A 647 -16.94 24.30 -2.20
N THR A 648 -17.53 24.76 -1.09
CA THR A 648 -18.96 25.06 -1.00
C THR A 648 -19.24 26.53 -1.29
N ASP A 649 -18.54 27.43 -0.63
CA ASP A 649 -18.85 28.87 -0.72
C ASP A 649 -18.04 29.58 -1.79
N ASN A 650 -16.77 29.20 -1.95
CA ASN A 650 -15.83 29.89 -2.83
C ASN A 650 -15.75 29.27 -4.23
N GLY A 651 -16.37 28.11 -4.44
CA GLY A 651 -16.37 27.40 -5.72
C GLY A 651 -15.42 26.21 -5.81
N ASP A 652 -15.54 25.44 -6.88
CA ASP A 652 -14.73 24.26 -7.14
C ASP A 652 -13.48 24.54 -7.99
N HIS A 653 -13.28 25.77 -8.48
CA HIS A 653 -12.10 26.14 -9.27
C HIS A 653 -11.05 26.82 -8.40
N VAL A 654 -9.84 26.24 -8.38
CA VAL A 654 -8.66 26.75 -7.66
C VAL A 654 -7.57 27.05 -8.68
N GLY A 655 -6.99 28.24 -8.66
CA GLY A 655 -5.91 28.64 -9.57
C GLY A 655 -4.60 28.81 -8.81
N ILE A 656 -3.53 28.20 -9.30
CA ILE A 656 -2.17 28.34 -8.78
C ILE A 656 -1.36 29.11 -9.82
N TYR A 657 -0.97 30.34 -9.46
CA TYR A 657 -0.23 31.25 -10.33
C TYR A 657 1.08 31.67 -9.67
N LEU A 658 2.00 32.16 -10.49
CA LEU A 658 3.23 32.76 -10.05
C LEU A 658 3.23 34.24 -10.37
N ASP A 659 3.47 35.05 -9.33
CA ASP A 659 3.76 36.47 -9.46
C ASP A 659 5.22 36.70 -9.03
N GLY A 660 6.10 36.72 -10.03
CA GLY A 660 7.55 36.65 -9.80
C GLY A 660 7.94 35.33 -9.13
N SER A 661 8.48 35.41 -7.91
CA SER A 661 8.83 34.25 -7.07
C SER A 661 7.75 33.85 -6.08
N LYS A 662 6.63 34.59 -6.01
CA LYS A 662 5.56 34.34 -5.05
C LYS A 662 4.49 33.42 -5.64
N ILE A 663 4.18 32.37 -4.91
CA ILE A 663 3.05 31.48 -5.21
C ILE A 663 1.76 32.18 -4.77
N ILE A 664 0.84 32.36 -5.71
CA ILE A 664 -0.49 32.93 -5.49
C ILE A 664 -1.52 31.84 -5.73
N VAL A 665 -2.37 31.58 -4.74
CA VAL A 665 -3.51 30.66 -4.87
C VAL A 665 -4.80 31.48 -4.84
N ARG A 666 -5.70 31.22 -5.78
CA ARG A 666 -7.01 31.87 -5.90
C ARG A 666 -8.11 30.84 -6.02
N GLN A 667 -9.32 31.19 -5.60
CA GLN A 667 -10.47 30.30 -5.69
C GLN A 667 -11.70 31.05 -6.19
N GLU A 668 -12.45 30.43 -7.11
CA GLU A 668 -13.64 31.00 -7.74
C GLU A 668 -14.68 29.95 -8.12
N LYS A 669 -15.94 30.37 -8.32
CA LYS A 669 -17.09 29.49 -8.63
C LYS A 669 -17.10 28.90 -10.03
N ASP A 670 -16.66 29.65 -11.04
CA ASP A 670 -16.81 29.22 -12.43
C ASP A 670 -15.45 29.08 -13.14
N LYS A 671 -14.63 30.13 -13.07
CA LYS A 671 -13.31 30.16 -13.67
C LYS A 671 -12.50 31.18 -12.89
N VAL A 672 -11.26 30.82 -12.58
CA VAL A 672 -10.38 31.69 -11.80
C VAL A 672 -9.84 32.78 -12.72
N ASP A 673 -10.27 34.01 -12.47
CA ASP A 673 -9.83 35.20 -13.19
C ASP A 673 -8.79 36.03 -12.39
N SER A 674 -8.35 37.15 -12.96
CA SER A 674 -7.32 38.01 -12.35
C SER A 674 -7.79 38.70 -11.05
N ASP A 675 -9.08 38.67 -10.77
CA ASP A 675 -9.71 39.47 -9.72
C ASP A 675 -10.22 38.61 -8.55
N SER A 676 -10.12 37.28 -8.64
CA SER A 676 -10.56 36.39 -7.56
C SER A 676 -9.71 36.56 -6.30
N PRO A 677 -10.31 36.37 -5.11
CA PRO A 677 -9.63 36.58 -3.84
C PRO A 677 -8.39 35.68 -3.72
N ILE A 678 -7.30 36.28 -3.26
CA ILE A 678 -6.04 35.58 -3.00
C ILE A 678 -6.18 34.86 -1.65
N LEU A 679 -5.94 33.56 -1.65
CA LEU A 679 -5.85 32.75 -0.45
C LEU A 679 -4.47 32.91 0.19
N GLU A 680 -4.45 33.18 1.49
CA GLU A 680 -3.21 33.22 2.26
C GLU A 680 -2.81 31.81 2.71
N PRO A 681 -1.51 31.47 2.71
CA PRO A 681 -1.05 30.21 3.24
C PRO A 681 -1.28 30.15 4.75
N VAL A 682 -1.80 29.01 5.24
CA VAL A 682 -1.96 28.75 6.67
C VAL A 682 -0.56 28.62 7.27
N LYS A 683 -0.26 29.50 8.23
CA LYS A 683 0.98 29.42 9.01
C LYS A 683 1.00 28.10 9.77
N SER A 684 1.93 27.21 9.44
CA SER A 684 2.18 26.01 10.25
C SER A 684 2.61 26.48 11.64
N LYS A 685 1.84 26.13 12.67
CA LYS A 685 2.33 26.25 14.05
C LYS A 685 3.41 25.19 14.19
N LYS A 686 4.68 25.62 14.18
CA LYS A 686 5.84 24.78 14.50
C LYS A 686 5.75 24.23 15.91
#